data_AF-A0A3P1WSP9-F1
#
_entry.id   AF-A0A3P1WSP9-F1
#
_cell.length_a   1.000
_cell.length_b   1.000
_cell.length_c   1.000
_cell.angle_alpha   90.00
_cell.angle_beta   90.00
_cell.angle_gamma   90.00
#
_symmetry.space_group_name_H-M   'P 1'
#
loop_
_entity.id
_entity.type
_entity.pdbx_description
1 polymer ?
#
loop_
_entity_poly.entity_id
_entity_poly.type
_entity_poly.pdbx_seq_one_letter_code
_entity_poly.pdbx_strand_id
1 'polypeptide(L)'
;MGSSDTSKDRGAGWSFLVEEIRYLGRTILSGRDLDGTPLTFRGRMRRVSTRVRNFRLFGGVKSTRWAWAILGLFFFVVLTIVLVLDFTWAPWLQFLLVGGLLVSGGWAAMSWHRIWARRSRHSAFYILGALSLYVVGLGGWFMRDCLPGRIPFVAQVYHALLLFTGQAAPESCHPVPLGLQVAELGGLIVLFATVLAVINEISSGPIARWRASLASRVILVTGLSDDTLPVIRALTEDPDRSLIVVVEPNPDHPLSHQVRRYGARVIKGEISTRTAEQRWLKGMCTAWGRHVSLRRAYLLSSDEQANLEAAKVIRDVLAGLGSAYHDPHQPPTRLIVRIDRYLPAHHHAAQQATHWRVGGETTGRHRSDLRTGPHVFISTLGRTQVIAHALAEHIATEGTPTHVMVVGDSDLSRAFADEWRLQRDTAAFLLDRTTPEQERRGDLERRAALPDLERVAGLPSTAKLRGRCEAGNRVSVLLAHEPDEAGRSELETLATELRGLRVDVFIPTRGVRGLARIPLMGCLRPFGPSLGGDPVGPTEPGESTQPTPLQGVPQDSWFRAAKLAADSYAVNGKPSTWYDAVPTERDSNFRAAWSLLTWLAELGYTWSATRPKEPNPPSDDLLGLLIPLEHRAWMAFKHDTGWRGVHAATNDKKRRLNRLLHPLDELEEERRETAAQGTLHNLKSLMEIFEIFGFHPVPPAAAHDRAWRFRRVGTVRVIQELDTTHTWKDDVGNTLTAHPGDLLIEGVQPPTATRSITAESFHATHEGTPVVGEYRRVGTVTARLAFPGEKVHSQEGEQTAAEDCWVLQDADGHQWLTTSAGLRQGYVIEGPCTS
;
A
#
# COMPACT_ATOMS: atom_id res chain seq x y z
N MET A 1 -22.73 12.18 -22.57
CA MET A 1 -23.19 10.78 -22.41
C MET A 1 -24.42 10.78 -21.50
N GLY A 2 -25.60 10.49 -22.05
CA GLY A 2 -26.87 10.62 -21.33
C GLY A 2 -26.99 9.63 -20.17
N SER A 3 -27.29 10.16 -18.97
CA SER A 3 -27.70 9.39 -17.80
C SER A 3 -29.05 8.72 -18.08
N SER A 4 -29.03 7.41 -18.32
CA SER A 4 -30.26 6.63 -18.38
C SER A 4 -30.80 6.45 -16.97
N ASP A 5 -31.92 7.11 -16.67
CA ASP A 5 -32.68 6.96 -15.45
C ASP A 5 -33.16 5.51 -15.28
N THR A 6 -32.39 4.72 -14.51
CA THR A 6 -32.66 3.29 -14.26
C THR A 6 -33.93 3.03 -13.44
N SER A 7 -34.66 4.06 -13.03
CA SER A 7 -35.95 3.90 -12.33
C SER A 7 -37.07 3.49 -13.28
N LYS A 8 -37.11 4.04 -14.50
CA LYS A 8 -38.14 3.73 -15.52
C LYS A 8 -38.01 2.32 -16.09
N ASP A 9 -36.80 1.81 -16.31
CA ASP A 9 -36.56 0.46 -16.84
C ASP A 9 -36.94 -0.67 -15.86
N ARG A 10 -36.93 -0.39 -14.53
CA ARG A 10 -37.30 -1.40 -13.51
C ARG A 10 -38.79 -1.65 -13.42
N GLY A 11 -39.60 -0.60 -13.67
CA GLY A 11 -41.06 -0.72 -13.70
C GLY A 11 -41.54 -1.61 -14.84
N ALA A 12 -40.93 -1.48 -16.02
CA ALA A 12 -41.28 -2.23 -17.21
C ALA A 12 -41.01 -3.74 -17.10
N GLY A 13 -39.90 -4.14 -16.46
CA GLY A 13 -39.60 -5.57 -16.26
C GLY A 13 -40.53 -6.26 -15.26
N TRP A 14 -40.95 -5.56 -14.20
CA TRP A 14 -41.83 -6.12 -13.18
C TRP A 14 -43.28 -6.17 -13.63
N SER A 15 -43.78 -5.13 -14.31
CA SER A 15 -45.12 -5.14 -14.90
C SER A 15 -45.27 -6.26 -15.93
N PHE A 16 -44.26 -6.46 -16.77
CA PHE A 16 -44.22 -7.55 -17.75
C PHE A 16 -44.23 -8.93 -17.09
N LEU A 17 -43.39 -9.17 -16.06
CA LEU A 17 -43.38 -10.44 -15.33
C LEU A 17 -44.75 -10.75 -14.71
N VAL A 18 -45.39 -9.74 -14.11
CA VAL A 18 -46.71 -9.87 -13.48
C VAL A 18 -47.79 -10.13 -14.53
N GLU A 19 -47.76 -9.46 -15.68
CA GLU A 19 -48.68 -9.73 -16.80
C GLU A 19 -48.49 -11.14 -17.34
N GLU A 20 -47.24 -11.61 -17.45
CA GLU A 20 -46.94 -12.92 -18.01
C GLU A 20 -47.33 -14.07 -17.07
N ILE A 21 -47.10 -13.90 -15.76
CA ILE A 21 -47.59 -14.82 -14.74
C ILE A 21 -49.13 -14.84 -14.73
N ARG A 22 -49.79 -13.68 -14.85
CA ARG A 22 -51.27 -13.62 -14.95
C ARG A 22 -51.79 -14.30 -16.21
N TYR A 23 -51.13 -14.11 -17.36
CA TYR A 23 -51.49 -14.73 -18.62
C TYR A 23 -51.35 -16.26 -18.55
N LEU A 24 -50.23 -16.76 -18.02
CA LEU A 24 -50.02 -18.20 -17.81
C LEU A 24 -51.02 -18.77 -16.82
N GLY A 25 -51.26 -18.07 -15.70
CA GLY A 25 -52.27 -18.42 -14.72
C GLY A 25 -53.65 -18.57 -15.36
N ARG A 26 -54.11 -17.59 -16.14
CA ARG A 26 -55.41 -17.67 -16.85
C ARG A 26 -55.45 -18.78 -17.89
N THR A 27 -54.42 -18.94 -18.71
CA THR A 27 -54.38 -19.96 -19.77
C THR A 27 -54.40 -21.37 -19.20
N ILE A 28 -53.74 -21.57 -18.05
CA ILE A 28 -53.66 -22.87 -17.39
C ILE A 28 -54.94 -23.15 -16.58
N LEU A 29 -55.45 -22.17 -15.80
CA LEU A 29 -56.62 -22.32 -14.93
C LEU A 29 -57.95 -22.33 -15.70
N SER A 30 -58.12 -21.52 -16.73
CA SER A 30 -59.40 -21.41 -17.46
C SER A 30 -59.59 -22.48 -18.54
N GLY A 31 -58.50 -23.15 -18.96
CA GLY A 31 -58.51 -24.10 -20.07
C GLY A 31 -58.88 -23.49 -21.43
N ARG A 32 -58.95 -22.16 -21.53
CA ARG A 32 -59.31 -21.41 -22.74
C ARG A 32 -58.19 -20.44 -23.11
N ASP A 33 -58.11 -20.12 -24.40
CA ASP A 33 -57.20 -19.11 -24.95
C ASP A 33 -57.76 -17.68 -24.75
N LEU A 34 -56.98 -16.64 -25.07
CA LEU A 34 -57.44 -15.24 -25.01
C LEU A 34 -58.69 -14.99 -25.87
N ASP A 35 -58.85 -15.75 -26.95
CA ASP A 35 -60.01 -15.68 -27.86
C ASP A 35 -61.15 -16.63 -27.44
N GLY A 36 -61.05 -17.23 -26.24
CA GLY A 36 -62.09 -18.09 -25.65
C GLY A 36 -62.11 -19.54 -26.15
N THR A 37 -61.23 -19.93 -27.08
CA THR A 37 -61.19 -21.29 -27.63
C THR A 37 -60.72 -22.31 -26.58
N PRO A 38 -61.41 -23.46 -26.41
CA PRO A 38 -60.99 -24.49 -25.47
C PRO A 38 -59.69 -25.18 -25.93
N LEU A 39 -58.72 -25.28 -25.03
CA LEU A 39 -57.41 -25.86 -25.32
C LEU A 39 -57.27 -27.26 -24.71
N THR A 40 -56.89 -28.23 -25.55
CA THR A 40 -56.43 -29.54 -25.09
C THR A 40 -55.15 -29.40 -24.26
N PHE A 41 -54.89 -30.33 -23.35
CA PHE A 41 -53.72 -30.28 -22.44
C PHE A 41 -52.38 -30.15 -23.20
N ARG A 42 -52.20 -30.90 -24.29
CA ARG A 42 -51.03 -30.75 -25.17
C ARG A 42 -50.94 -29.36 -25.80
N GLY A 43 -52.07 -28.75 -26.16
CA GLY A 43 -52.15 -27.37 -26.65
C GLY A 43 -51.73 -26.34 -25.60
N ARG A 44 -52.19 -26.51 -24.35
CA ARG A 44 -51.80 -25.67 -23.21
C ARG A 44 -50.29 -25.73 -22.96
N MET A 45 -49.74 -26.93 -22.85
CA MET A 45 -48.31 -27.12 -22.58
C MET A 45 -47.40 -26.65 -23.72
N ARG A 46 -47.82 -26.80 -24.99
CA ARG A 46 -47.07 -26.30 -26.16
C ARG A 46 -46.97 -24.77 -26.17
N ARG A 47 -48.03 -24.05 -25.77
CA ARG A 47 -48.00 -22.59 -25.68
C ARG A 47 -47.16 -22.06 -24.52
N VAL A 48 -47.25 -22.71 -23.35
CA VAL A 48 -46.37 -22.43 -22.21
C VAL A 48 -44.90 -22.61 -22.63
N SER A 49 -44.56 -23.72 -23.27
CA SER A 49 -43.21 -24.00 -23.78
C SER A 49 -42.71 -22.96 -24.80
N THR A 50 -43.57 -22.54 -25.74
CA THR A 50 -43.20 -21.57 -26.79
C THR A 50 -42.88 -20.19 -26.20
N ARG A 51 -43.65 -19.74 -25.20
CA ARG A 51 -43.41 -18.46 -24.52
C ARG A 51 -42.18 -18.50 -23.60
N VAL A 52 -41.96 -19.60 -22.88
CA VAL A 52 -40.73 -19.83 -22.10
C VAL A 52 -39.49 -19.75 -23.00
N ARG A 53 -39.57 -20.29 -24.23
CA ARG A 53 -38.49 -20.21 -25.22
C ARG A 53 -38.23 -18.78 -25.71
N ASN A 54 -39.29 -17.99 -25.88
CA ASN A 54 -39.19 -16.59 -26.33
C ASN A 54 -38.75 -15.62 -25.22
N PHE A 55 -38.85 -15.99 -23.94
CA PHE A 55 -38.36 -15.19 -22.81
C PHE A 55 -36.83 -14.96 -22.84
N ARG A 56 -36.06 -15.83 -23.52
CA ARG A 56 -34.61 -15.66 -23.73
C ARG A 56 -34.24 -14.54 -24.71
N LEU A 57 -35.18 -14.06 -25.53
CA LEU A 57 -34.90 -13.10 -26.62
C LEU A 57 -35.12 -11.63 -26.24
N PHE A 58 -35.69 -11.30 -25.08
CA PHE A 58 -35.94 -9.91 -24.68
C PHE A 58 -34.75 -9.30 -23.91
N GLY A 59 -33.79 -8.77 -24.67
CA GLY A 59 -32.58 -8.07 -24.22
C GLY A 59 -32.76 -6.60 -23.83
N GLY A 60 -33.61 -6.29 -22.84
CA GLY A 60 -33.76 -4.93 -22.30
C GLY A 60 -33.04 -4.65 -20.98
N VAL A 61 -32.66 -5.69 -20.22
CA VAL A 61 -32.03 -5.52 -18.91
C VAL A 61 -30.51 -5.44 -19.08
N LYS A 62 -29.94 -4.23 -19.09
CA LYS A 62 -28.48 -3.98 -19.24
C LYS A 62 -27.60 -4.69 -18.20
N SER A 63 -28.18 -5.19 -17.11
CA SER A 63 -27.49 -6.01 -16.11
C SER A 63 -27.83 -7.48 -16.28
N THR A 64 -26.91 -8.25 -16.85
CA THR A 64 -27.00 -9.71 -17.00
C THR A 64 -27.40 -10.39 -15.69
N ARG A 65 -27.00 -9.85 -14.53
CA ARG A 65 -27.30 -10.42 -13.21
C ARG A 65 -28.78 -10.36 -12.83
N TRP A 66 -29.50 -9.30 -13.20
CA TRP A 66 -30.94 -9.18 -12.90
C TRP A 66 -31.78 -10.11 -13.79
N ALA A 67 -31.40 -10.26 -15.06
CA ALA A 67 -32.06 -11.18 -15.99
C ALA A 67 -32.05 -12.62 -15.45
N TRP A 68 -30.90 -13.09 -14.93
CA TRP A 68 -30.78 -14.42 -14.34
C TRP A 68 -31.59 -14.60 -13.05
N ALA A 69 -31.69 -13.56 -12.22
CA ALA A 69 -32.49 -13.60 -10.99
C ALA A 69 -33.99 -13.71 -11.29
N ILE A 70 -34.46 -12.92 -12.26
CA ILE A 70 -35.86 -12.90 -12.71
C ILE A 70 -36.22 -14.24 -13.37
N LEU A 71 -35.33 -14.78 -14.20
CA LEU A 71 -35.54 -16.08 -14.86
C LEU A 71 -35.67 -17.21 -13.82
N GLY A 72 -34.79 -17.24 -12.82
CA GLY A 72 -34.86 -18.23 -11.73
C GLY A 72 -36.18 -18.16 -10.97
N LEU A 73 -36.62 -16.94 -10.61
CA LEU A 73 -37.90 -16.73 -9.91
C LEU A 73 -39.10 -17.13 -10.77
N PHE A 74 -39.07 -16.81 -12.07
CA PHE A 74 -40.14 -17.18 -13.00
C PHE A 74 -40.32 -18.70 -13.10
N PHE A 75 -39.23 -19.45 -13.28
CA PHE A 75 -39.28 -20.91 -13.30
C PHE A 75 -39.79 -21.48 -11.99
N PHE A 76 -39.35 -20.93 -10.86
CA PHE A 76 -39.83 -21.34 -9.54
C PHE A 76 -41.35 -21.17 -9.43
N VAL A 77 -41.88 -20.00 -9.77
CA VAL A 77 -43.34 -19.72 -9.72
C VAL A 77 -44.13 -20.63 -10.66
N VAL A 78 -43.65 -20.86 -11.89
CA VAL A 78 -44.33 -21.76 -12.83
C VAL A 78 -44.38 -23.19 -12.28
N LEU A 79 -43.28 -23.70 -11.72
CA LEU A 79 -43.25 -25.04 -11.11
C LEU A 79 -44.14 -25.12 -9.87
N THR A 80 -44.22 -24.07 -9.05
CA THR A 80 -45.16 -23.97 -7.93
C THR A 80 -46.61 -24.01 -8.42
N ILE A 81 -46.95 -23.30 -9.50
CA ILE A 81 -48.31 -23.33 -10.06
C ILE A 81 -48.65 -24.75 -10.56
N VAL A 82 -47.71 -25.41 -11.24
CA VAL A 82 -47.87 -26.81 -11.69
C VAL A 82 -48.07 -27.75 -10.50
N LEU A 83 -47.40 -27.51 -9.38
CA LEU A 83 -47.56 -28.24 -8.13
C LEU A 83 -48.95 -28.03 -7.50
N VAL A 84 -49.44 -26.78 -7.45
CA VAL A 84 -50.73 -26.39 -6.85
C VAL A 84 -51.95 -26.93 -7.62
N LEU A 85 -51.80 -27.20 -8.91
CA LEU A 85 -52.89 -27.72 -9.76
C LEU A 85 -53.19 -29.22 -9.57
N ASP A 86 -52.51 -29.87 -8.62
CA ASP A 86 -52.82 -31.21 -8.08
C ASP A 86 -53.05 -32.30 -9.13
N PHE A 87 -52.12 -32.41 -10.08
CA PHE A 87 -52.13 -33.50 -11.07
C PHE A 87 -51.54 -34.79 -10.49
N THR A 88 -52.09 -35.94 -10.89
CA THR A 88 -51.51 -37.26 -10.58
C THR A 88 -50.27 -37.51 -11.45
N TRP A 89 -49.08 -37.25 -10.92
CA TRP A 89 -47.81 -37.42 -11.63
C TRP A 89 -47.21 -38.80 -11.39
N ALA A 90 -46.52 -39.35 -12.41
CA ALA A 90 -45.65 -40.50 -12.22
C ALA A 90 -44.49 -40.15 -11.25
N PRO A 91 -43.98 -41.11 -10.44
CA PRO A 91 -42.97 -40.83 -9.40
C PRO A 91 -41.71 -40.10 -9.90
N TRP A 92 -41.23 -40.44 -11.11
CA TRP A 92 -40.05 -39.77 -11.69
C TRP A 92 -40.31 -38.30 -12.07
N LEU A 93 -41.54 -37.94 -12.45
CA LEU A 93 -41.94 -36.55 -12.72
C LEU A 93 -42.06 -35.75 -11.42
N GLN A 94 -42.51 -36.38 -10.33
CA GLN A 94 -42.53 -35.76 -9.01
C GLN A 94 -41.11 -35.42 -8.56
N PHE A 95 -40.16 -36.34 -8.75
CA PHE A 95 -38.75 -36.11 -8.45
C PHE A 95 -38.15 -34.94 -9.26
N LEU A 96 -38.43 -34.89 -10.56
CA LEU A 96 -37.98 -33.79 -11.42
C LEU A 96 -38.62 -32.45 -11.04
N LEU A 97 -39.89 -32.45 -10.63
CA LEU A 97 -40.61 -31.24 -10.20
C LEU A 97 -40.00 -30.68 -8.91
N VAL A 98 -39.78 -31.55 -7.91
CA VAL A 98 -39.15 -31.16 -6.63
C VAL A 98 -37.70 -30.70 -6.86
N GLY A 99 -36.92 -31.43 -7.65
CA GLY A 99 -35.55 -31.04 -8.02
C GLY A 99 -35.51 -29.70 -8.76
N GLY A 100 -36.44 -29.48 -9.69
CA GLY A 100 -36.61 -28.21 -10.40
C GLY A 100 -36.94 -27.04 -9.48
N LEU A 101 -37.83 -27.23 -8.50
CA LEU A 101 -38.16 -26.23 -7.48
C LEU A 101 -36.96 -25.89 -6.61
N LEU A 102 -36.18 -26.88 -6.15
CA LEU A 102 -34.97 -26.65 -5.35
C LEU A 102 -33.90 -25.89 -6.14
N VAL A 103 -33.64 -26.29 -7.38
CA VAL A 103 -32.62 -25.63 -8.23
C VAL A 103 -33.01 -24.21 -8.59
N SER A 104 -34.25 -24.01 -9.07
CA SER A 104 -34.74 -22.68 -9.45
C SER A 104 -34.88 -21.74 -8.25
N GLY A 105 -35.41 -22.24 -7.13
CA GLY A 105 -35.54 -21.49 -5.88
C GLY A 105 -34.18 -21.13 -5.27
N GLY A 106 -33.25 -22.08 -5.20
CA GLY A 106 -31.88 -21.85 -4.74
C GLY A 106 -31.13 -20.86 -5.61
N TRP A 107 -31.27 -20.96 -6.94
CA TRP A 107 -30.69 -20.00 -7.89
C TRP A 107 -31.27 -18.59 -7.72
N ALA A 108 -32.59 -18.47 -7.59
CA ALA A 108 -33.27 -17.21 -7.34
C ALA A 108 -32.78 -16.59 -6.02
N ALA A 109 -32.78 -17.35 -4.93
CA ALA A 109 -32.33 -16.92 -3.62
C ALA A 109 -30.86 -16.46 -3.63
N MET A 110 -29.94 -17.23 -4.23
CA MET A 110 -28.52 -16.85 -4.34
C MET A 110 -28.33 -15.58 -5.18
N SER A 111 -29.03 -15.47 -6.31
CA SER A 111 -28.95 -14.31 -7.18
C SER A 111 -29.50 -13.06 -6.48
N TRP A 112 -30.63 -13.20 -5.79
CA TRP A 112 -31.24 -12.12 -5.00
C TRP A 112 -30.35 -11.72 -3.83
N HIS A 113 -29.77 -12.68 -3.09
CA HIS A 113 -28.82 -12.40 -2.02
C HIS A 113 -27.62 -11.62 -2.55
N ARG A 114 -27.02 -12.00 -3.67
CA ARG A 114 -25.86 -11.29 -4.24
C ARG A 114 -26.19 -9.87 -4.67
N ILE A 115 -27.41 -9.64 -5.16
CA ILE A 115 -27.90 -8.32 -5.58
C ILE A 115 -28.21 -7.45 -4.36
N TRP A 116 -28.90 -7.99 -3.36
CA TRP A 116 -29.41 -7.24 -2.19
C TRP A 116 -28.43 -7.15 -1.02
N ALA A 117 -27.49 -8.06 -0.85
CA ALA A 117 -26.47 -7.98 0.21
C ALA A 117 -25.54 -6.79 0.06
N ARG A 118 -25.47 -6.18 -1.14
CA ARG A 118 -24.80 -4.89 -1.34
C ARG A 118 -25.57 -3.72 -0.71
N ARG A 119 -26.87 -3.89 -0.47
CA ARG A 119 -27.80 -2.81 -0.09
C ARG A 119 -28.29 -2.93 1.36
N SER A 120 -28.51 -4.14 1.88
CA SER A 120 -29.02 -4.36 3.25
C SER A 120 -28.40 -5.57 3.95
N ARG A 121 -28.01 -5.38 5.23
CA ARG A 121 -27.55 -6.43 6.17
C ARG A 121 -28.61 -7.51 6.36
N HIS A 122 -29.88 -7.21 6.13
CA HIS A 122 -31.00 -8.12 6.37
C HIS A 122 -31.46 -8.91 5.14
N SER A 123 -30.73 -8.84 4.02
CA SER A 123 -31.10 -9.55 2.78
C SER A 123 -31.34 -11.05 2.96
N ALA A 124 -30.51 -11.72 3.77
CA ALA A 124 -30.71 -13.13 4.13
C ALA A 124 -32.02 -13.34 4.92
N PHE A 125 -32.34 -12.46 5.87
CA PHE A 125 -33.59 -12.51 6.65
C PHE A 125 -34.83 -12.25 5.79
N TYR A 126 -34.75 -11.36 4.79
CA TYR A 126 -35.86 -11.14 3.87
C TYR A 126 -36.11 -12.33 2.95
N ILE A 127 -35.05 -12.99 2.46
CA ILE A 127 -35.16 -14.22 1.66
C ILE A 127 -35.72 -15.35 2.51
N LEU A 128 -35.24 -15.51 3.74
CA LEU A 128 -35.77 -16.49 4.69
C LEU A 128 -37.23 -16.22 5.01
N GLY A 129 -37.61 -14.97 5.30
CA GLY A 129 -39.01 -14.59 5.55
C GLY A 129 -39.92 -14.87 4.37
N ALA A 130 -39.47 -14.59 3.14
CA ALA A 130 -40.23 -14.91 1.92
C ALA A 130 -40.39 -16.43 1.72
N LEU A 131 -39.34 -17.21 1.99
CA LEU A 131 -39.40 -18.66 1.92
C LEU A 131 -40.28 -19.25 3.03
N SER A 132 -40.27 -18.69 4.24
CA SER A 132 -41.18 -19.06 5.33
C SER A 132 -42.64 -18.82 4.94
N LEU A 133 -42.95 -17.64 4.39
CA LEU A 133 -44.30 -17.32 3.91
C LEU A 133 -44.74 -18.26 2.79
N TYR A 134 -43.83 -18.61 1.88
CA TYR A 134 -44.09 -19.61 0.83
C TYR A 134 -44.44 -20.98 1.41
N VAL A 135 -43.65 -21.48 2.37
CA VAL A 135 -43.89 -22.78 3.03
C VAL A 135 -45.22 -22.77 3.79
N VAL A 136 -45.51 -21.70 4.55
CA VAL A 136 -46.77 -21.56 5.29
C VAL A 136 -47.97 -21.50 4.34
N GLY A 137 -47.87 -20.73 3.27
CA GLY A 137 -48.93 -20.61 2.26
C GLY A 137 -49.18 -21.92 1.51
N LEU A 138 -48.11 -22.62 1.13
CA LEU A 138 -48.20 -23.91 0.44
C LEU A 138 -48.78 -24.99 1.36
N GLY A 139 -48.26 -25.11 2.59
CA GLY A 139 -48.78 -26.05 3.58
C GLY A 139 -50.23 -25.78 3.92
N GLY A 140 -50.60 -24.52 4.19
CA GLY A 140 -51.97 -24.12 4.49
C GLY A 140 -52.95 -24.41 3.34
N TRP A 141 -52.53 -24.21 2.09
CA TRP A 141 -53.34 -24.50 0.91
C TRP A 141 -53.69 -25.99 0.80
N PHE A 142 -52.71 -26.88 0.95
CA PHE A 142 -52.94 -28.32 0.83
C PHE A 142 -53.57 -28.94 2.09
N MET A 143 -53.43 -28.31 3.26
CA MET A 143 -54.08 -28.76 4.49
C MET A 143 -55.55 -28.32 4.62
N ARG A 144 -56.05 -27.47 3.72
CA ARG A 144 -57.39 -26.87 3.83
C ARG A 144 -58.51 -27.91 3.89
N ASP A 145 -58.34 -29.00 3.15
CA ASP A 145 -59.34 -30.05 2.97
C ASP A 145 -59.15 -31.20 3.99
N CYS A 146 -58.04 -31.22 4.74
CA CYS A 146 -57.70 -32.29 5.69
C CYS A 146 -58.13 -32.03 7.15
N LEU A 147 -58.57 -30.81 7.48
CA LEU A 147 -58.88 -30.40 8.85
C LEU A 147 -60.35 -29.99 9.02
N PRO A 148 -61.33 -30.87 8.73
CA PRO A 148 -62.74 -30.55 8.86
C PRO A 148 -63.11 -30.28 10.34
N GLY A 149 -63.86 -29.21 10.60
CA GLY A 149 -64.42 -28.90 11.92
C GLY A 149 -63.59 -28.02 12.86
N ARG A 150 -62.43 -27.49 12.42
CA ARG A 150 -61.65 -26.47 13.17
C ARG A 150 -61.80 -25.09 12.54
N ILE A 151 -61.45 -24.02 13.28
CA ILE A 151 -61.36 -22.67 12.71
C ILE A 151 -60.31 -22.70 11.58
N PRO A 152 -60.72 -22.57 10.29
CA PRO A 152 -59.91 -23.03 9.17
C PRO A 152 -58.55 -22.34 9.12
N PHE A 153 -58.53 -21.02 9.31
CA PHE A 153 -57.31 -20.21 9.20
C PHE A 153 -56.30 -20.52 10.32
N VAL A 154 -56.74 -20.55 11.59
CA VAL A 154 -55.85 -20.73 12.74
C VAL A 154 -55.26 -22.14 12.75
N ALA A 155 -56.07 -23.15 12.45
CA ALA A 155 -55.62 -24.53 12.39
C ALA A 155 -54.63 -24.77 11.25
N GLN A 156 -54.86 -24.18 10.06
CA GLN A 156 -53.94 -24.27 8.92
C GLN A 156 -52.60 -23.59 9.22
N VAL A 157 -52.61 -22.39 9.82
CA VAL A 157 -51.37 -21.68 10.19
C VAL A 157 -50.61 -22.44 11.27
N TYR A 158 -51.29 -22.97 12.30
CA TYR A 158 -50.64 -23.74 13.36
C TYR A 158 -49.92 -24.98 12.83
N HIS A 159 -50.60 -25.81 12.02
CA HIS A 159 -49.96 -27.02 11.48
C HIS A 159 -48.90 -26.69 10.42
N ALA A 160 -49.05 -25.59 9.67
CA ALA A 160 -48.01 -25.13 8.75
C ALA A 160 -46.76 -24.64 9.48
N LEU A 161 -46.91 -24.08 10.69
CA LEU A 161 -45.78 -23.73 11.55
C LEU A 161 -45.08 -24.95 12.15
N LEU A 162 -45.81 -26.03 12.44
CA LEU A 162 -45.23 -27.31 12.89
C LEU A 162 -44.34 -27.97 11.84
N LEU A 163 -44.52 -27.67 10.55
CA LEU A 163 -43.60 -28.15 9.50
C LEU A 163 -42.16 -27.64 9.70
N PHE A 164 -41.98 -26.47 10.32
CA PHE A 164 -40.65 -25.93 10.63
C PHE A 164 -39.97 -26.62 11.82
N THR A 165 -40.71 -27.41 12.60
CA THR A 165 -40.14 -28.23 13.69
C THR A 165 -39.87 -29.66 13.25
N GLY A 166 -40.06 -29.97 11.96
CA GLY A 166 -39.83 -31.30 11.39
C GLY A 166 -40.96 -32.31 11.67
N GLN A 167 -42.12 -31.83 12.13
CA GLN A 167 -43.30 -32.68 12.25
C GLN A 167 -43.92 -32.94 10.88
N ALA A 168 -44.35 -34.18 10.64
CA ALA A 168 -45.06 -34.56 9.43
C ALA A 168 -46.49 -34.00 9.43
N ALA A 169 -47.11 -33.96 8.26
CA ALA A 169 -48.50 -33.61 8.08
C ALA A 169 -49.43 -34.42 9.02
N PRO A 170 -50.57 -33.85 9.43
CA PRO A 170 -51.56 -34.56 10.23
C PRO A 170 -52.00 -35.87 9.56
N GLU A 171 -52.23 -36.92 10.33
CA GLU A 171 -52.70 -38.23 9.82
C GLU A 171 -54.02 -38.12 9.03
N SER A 172 -54.79 -37.05 9.24
CA SER A 172 -56.01 -36.76 8.46
C SER A 172 -55.75 -36.36 7.00
N CYS A 173 -54.50 -36.17 6.58
CA CYS A 173 -54.10 -35.82 5.20
C CYS A 173 -53.62 -37.04 4.38
N HIS A 174 -54.02 -38.28 4.66
CA HIS A 174 -53.61 -39.43 3.85
C HIS A 174 -54.52 -39.70 2.64
N PRO A 175 -53.96 -39.88 1.41
CA PRO A 175 -52.53 -39.83 1.05
C PRO A 175 -51.98 -38.40 1.01
N VAL A 176 -50.74 -38.21 1.49
CA VAL A 176 -50.12 -36.87 1.64
C VAL A 176 -49.87 -36.25 0.25
N PRO A 177 -50.49 -35.09 -0.08
CA PRO A 177 -50.26 -34.42 -1.35
C PRO A 177 -48.79 -34.04 -1.52
N LEU A 178 -48.27 -34.14 -2.74
CA LEU A 178 -46.87 -33.78 -3.05
C LEU A 178 -46.53 -32.34 -2.64
N GLY A 179 -47.49 -31.42 -2.76
CA GLY A 179 -47.31 -30.03 -2.34
C GLY A 179 -47.05 -29.88 -0.83
N LEU A 180 -47.63 -30.75 -0.01
CA LEU A 180 -47.42 -30.76 1.43
C LEU A 180 -46.04 -31.36 1.78
N GLN A 181 -45.59 -32.38 1.06
CA GLN A 181 -44.21 -32.91 1.19
C GLN A 181 -43.14 -31.88 0.79
N VAL A 182 -43.42 -31.05 -0.23
CA VAL A 182 -42.56 -29.92 -0.60
C VAL A 182 -42.55 -28.84 0.49
N ALA A 183 -43.68 -28.59 1.15
CA ALA A 183 -43.77 -27.65 2.27
C ALA A 183 -42.99 -28.18 3.50
N GLU A 184 -43.09 -29.48 3.81
CA GLU A 184 -42.29 -30.14 4.86
C GLU A 184 -40.79 -29.97 4.63
N LEU A 185 -40.31 -30.34 3.43
CA LEU A 185 -38.90 -30.18 3.06
C LEU A 185 -38.48 -28.70 3.10
N GLY A 186 -39.35 -27.80 2.63
CA GLY A 186 -39.12 -26.36 2.68
C GLY A 186 -38.99 -25.82 4.11
N GLY A 187 -39.84 -26.29 5.04
CA GLY A 187 -39.78 -25.95 6.47
C GLY A 187 -38.43 -26.33 7.09
N LEU A 188 -37.95 -27.54 6.79
CA LEU A 188 -36.63 -28.01 7.23
C LEU A 188 -35.49 -27.16 6.65
N ILE A 189 -35.55 -26.83 5.34
CA ILE A 189 -34.55 -25.97 4.68
C ILE A 189 -34.50 -24.58 5.33
N VAL A 190 -35.66 -23.98 5.61
CA VAL A 190 -35.75 -22.67 6.28
C VAL A 190 -35.14 -22.75 7.69
N LEU A 191 -35.44 -23.79 8.46
CA LEU A 191 -34.90 -23.98 9.80
C LEU A 191 -33.35 -24.03 9.76
N PHE A 192 -32.78 -24.92 8.94
CA PHE A 192 -31.32 -25.03 8.80
C PHE A 192 -30.69 -23.74 8.30
N ALA A 193 -31.30 -23.08 7.32
CA ALA A 193 -30.78 -21.83 6.77
C ALA A 193 -30.88 -20.67 7.79
N THR A 194 -31.90 -20.66 8.66
CA THR A 194 -32.03 -19.69 9.76
C THR A 194 -30.95 -19.91 10.82
N VAL A 195 -30.72 -21.16 11.23
CA VAL A 195 -29.61 -21.51 12.15
C VAL A 195 -28.27 -21.11 11.55
N LEU A 196 -28.03 -21.41 10.27
CA LEU A 196 -26.78 -21.04 9.59
C LEU A 196 -26.63 -19.52 9.46
N ALA A 197 -27.70 -18.78 9.22
CA ALA A 197 -27.69 -17.31 9.17
C ALA A 197 -27.35 -16.70 10.55
N VAL A 198 -27.92 -17.24 11.63
CA VAL A 198 -27.63 -16.83 13.01
C VAL A 198 -26.18 -17.16 13.37
N ILE A 199 -25.71 -18.38 13.05
CA ILE A 199 -24.31 -18.78 13.27
C ILE A 199 -23.35 -17.86 12.50
N ASN A 200 -23.64 -17.53 11.24
CA ASN A 200 -22.79 -16.65 10.43
C ASN A 200 -22.76 -15.20 10.96
N GLU A 201 -23.87 -14.70 11.51
CA GLU A 201 -23.91 -13.39 12.14
C GLU A 201 -23.04 -13.36 13.42
N ILE A 202 -23.16 -14.39 14.26
CA ILE A 202 -22.41 -14.54 15.52
C ILE A 202 -20.92 -14.83 15.26
N SER A 203 -20.58 -15.58 14.21
CA SER A 203 -19.20 -15.97 13.84
C SER A 203 -18.49 -14.98 12.92
N SER A 204 -19.10 -13.83 12.62
CA SER A 204 -18.55 -12.83 11.71
C SER A 204 -17.16 -12.29 12.13
N GLY A 205 -16.88 -12.22 13.44
CA GLY A 205 -15.57 -11.83 13.99
C GLY A 205 -14.46 -12.85 13.71
N PRO A 206 -14.60 -14.11 14.17
CA PRO A 206 -13.64 -15.18 13.87
C PRO A 206 -13.42 -15.41 12.37
N ILE A 207 -14.46 -15.35 11.54
CA ILE A 207 -14.35 -15.53 10.08
C ILE A 207 -13.56 -14.38 9.44
N ALA A 208 -13.76 -13.14 9.89
CA ALA A 208 -13.01 -11.99 9.38
C ALA A 208 -11.51 -12.10 9.72
N ARG A 209 -11.18 -12.51 10.96
CA ARG A 209 -9.79 -12.75 11.39
C ARG A 209 -9.14 -13.88 10.60
N TRP A 210 -9.85 -14.99 10.41
CA TRP A 210 -9.38 -16.12 9.61
C TRP A 210 -9.11 -15.71 8.15
N ARG A 211 -10.03 -14.99 7.51
CA ARG A 211 -9.80 -14.49 6.14
C ARG A 211 -8.62 -13.52 6.05
N ALA A 212 -8.42 -12.67 7.06
CA ALA A 212 -7.27 -11.79 7.11
C ALA A 212 -5.94 -12.57 7.20
N SER A 213 -5.90 -13.64 7.99
CA SER A 213 -4.72 -14.53 8.09
C SER A 213 -4.41 -15.34 6.83
N LEU A 214 -5.37 -15.47 5.91
CA LEU A 214 -5.16 -16.14 4.62
C LEU A 214 -4.72 -15.19 3.50
N ALA A 215 -4.81 -13.89 3.70
CA ALA A 215 -4.52 -12.91 2.66
C ALA A 215 -3.01 -12.67 2.53
N SER A 216 -2.48 -12.75 1.31
CA SER A 216 -1.04 -12.55 1.04
C SER A 216 -0.59 -11.08 1.08
N ARG A 217 -1.53 -10.12 0.97
CA ARG A 217 -1.28 -8.69 1.08
C ARG A 217 -2.41 -8.04 1.88
N VAL A 218 -2.05 -7.40 3.00
CA VAL A 218 -2.97 -6.74 3.93
C VAL A 218 -2.57 -5.30 4.11
N ILE A 219 -3.56 -4.41 4.09
CA ILE A 219 -3.45 -3.03 4.58
C ILE A 219 -4.35 -2.92 5.80
N LEU A 220 -3.75 -2.61 6.93
CA LEU A 220 -4.42 -2.41 8.21
C LEU A 220 -4.81 -0.93 8.36
N VAL A 221 -5.99 -0.64 8.90
CA VAL A 221 -6.45 0.70 9.24
C VAL A 221 -7.09 0.72 10.62
N THR A 222 -6.78 1.71 11.44
CA THR A 222 -7.45 1.99 12.74
C THR A 222 -7.99 3.41 12.78
N GLY A 223 -8.85 3.72 13.75
CA GLY A 223 -9.39 5.07 13.94
C GLY A 223 -10.51 5.39 12.96
N LEU A 224 -11.57 4.58 12.95
CA LEU A 224 -12.71 4.82 12.08
C LEU A 224 -13.41 6.13 12.46
N SER A 225 -13.49 7.07 11.53
CA SER A 225 -14.16 8.36 11.69
C SER A 225 -14.57 8.90 10.33
N ASP A 226 -15.38 9.96 10.30
CA ASP A 226 -15.78 10.61 9.04
C ASP A 226 -14.58 11.10 8.21
N ASP A 227 -13.48 11.43 8.88
CA ASP A 227 -12.26 11.91 8.23
C ASP A 227 -11.43 10.79 7.61
N THR A 228 -11.55 9.56 8.12
CA THR A 228 -10.78 8.41 7.63
C THR A 228 -11.53 7.62 6.56
N LEU A 229 -12.85 7.82 6.43
CA LEU A 229 -13.67 7.20 5.40
C LEU A 229 -13.14 7.39 3.97
N PRO A 230 -12.71 8.59 3.55
CA PRO A 230 -12.23 8.74 2.18
C PRO A 230 -10.88 8.08 1.94
N VAL A 231 -10.02 8.04 2.96
CA VAL A 231 -8.76 7.30 2.90
C VAL A 231 -9.04 5.81 2.72
N ILE A 232 -9.98 5.26 3.51
CA ILE A 232 -10.40 3.85 3.39
C ILE A 232 -10.99 3.56 2.01
N ARG A 233 -11.82 4.46 1.47
CA ARG A 233 -12.39 4.33 0.13
C ARG A 233 -11.29 4.31 -0.93
N ALA A 234 -10.38 5.27 -0.90
CA ALA A 234 -9.26 5.34 -1.84
C ALA A 234 -8.36 4.09 -1.75
N LEU A 235 -8.11 3.57 -0.53
CA LEU A 235 -7.38 2.32 -0.33
C LEU A 235 -8.09 1.10 -0.92
N THR A 236 -9.43 1.05 -0.86
CA THR A 236 -10.20 -0.05 -1.48
C THR A 236 -10.25 0.02 -3.00
N GLU A 237 -10.05 1.21 -3.57
CA GLU A 237 -9.95 1.46 -5.01
C GLU A 237 -8.51 1.28 -5.55
N ASP A 238 -7.51 1.10 -4.67
CA ASP A 238 -6.10 0.92 -5.01
C ASP A 238 -5.89 -0.32 -5.93
N PRO A 239 -5.23 -0.16 -7.10
CA PRO A 239 -4.96 -1.25 -8.03
C PRO A 239 -4.10 -2.39 -7.44
N ASP A 240 -3.42 -2.18 -6.31
CA ASP A 240 -2.56 -3.16 -5.64
C ASP A 240 -3.33 -4.40 -5.08
N ARG A 241 -4.68 -4.41 -5.16
CA ARG A 241 -5.57 -5.53 -4.77
C ARG A 241 -5.34 -6.07 -3.34
N SER A 242 -4.83 -5.24 -2.44
CA SER A 242 -4.58 -5.63 -1.06
C SER A 242 -5.90 -5.77 -0.29
N LEU A 243 -5.95 -6.71 0.67
CA LEU A 243 -7.10 -6.81 1.57
C LEU A 243 -7.05 -5.65 2.57
N ILE A 244 -8.05 -4.77 2.53
CA ILE A 244 -8.19 -3.69 3.52
C ILE A 244 -8.88 -4.24 4.77
N VAL A 245 -8.19 -4.15 5.91
CA VAL A 245 -8.67 -4.59 7.22
C VAL A 245 -8.78 -3.37 8.12
N VAL A 246 -9.98 -3.07 8.59
CA VAL A 246 -10.27 -2.01 9.56
C VAL A 246 -10.48 -2.65 10.92
N VAL A 247 -9.68 -2.25 11.92
CA VAL A 247 -9.84 -2.70 13.30
C VAL A 247 -10.62 -1.63 14.06
N GLU A 248 -11.77 -2.04 14.58
CA GLU A 248 -12.69 -1.15 15.28
C GLU A 248 -13.12 -1.81 16.60
N PRO A 249 -12.86 -1.18 17.77
CA PRO A 249 -13.25 -1.73 19.06
C PRO A 249 -14.76 -1.73 19.27
N ASN A 250 -15.49 -0.73 18.74
CA ASN A 250 -16.93 -0.62 18.90
C ASN A 250 -17.68 -1.45 17.84
N PRO A 251 -18.35 -2.56 18.21
CA PRO A 251 -19.07 -3.41 17.25
C PRO A 251 -20.20 -2.69 16.51
N ASP A 252 -20.77 -1.65 17.12
CA ASP A 252 -21.92 -0.90 16.62
C ASP A 252 -21.52 0.46 16.07
N HIS A 253 -20.24 0.66 15.74
CA HIS A 253 -19.77 1.91 15.14
C HIS A 253 -20.58 2.24 13.88
N PRO A 254 -21.21 3.44 13.78
CA PRO A 254 -22.18 3.76 12.72
C PRO A 254 -21.59 3.66 11.31
N LEU A 255 -20.30 3.96 11.18
CA LEU A 255 -19.57 3.92 9.91
C LEU A 255 -19.14 2.51 9.46
N SER A 256 -19.24 1.49 10.32
CA SER A 256 -18.81 0.11 10.01
C SER A 256 -19.49 -0.45 8.76
N HIS A 257 -20.77 -0.13 8.57
CA HIS A 257 -21.52 -0.59 7.41
C HIS A 257 -21.06 0.09 6.11
N GLN A 258 -20.73 1.38 6.18
CA GLN A 258 -20.22 2.14 5.04
C GLN A 258 -18.85 1.62 4.59
N VAL A 259 -17.94 1.37 5.53
CA VAL A 259 -16.63 0.76 5.27
C VAL A 259 -16.75 -0.61 4.60
N ARG A 260 -17.67 -1.46 5.08
CA ARG A 260 -17.93 -2.77 4.46
C ARG A 260 -18.46 -2.64 3.03
N ARG A 261 -19.22 -1.59 2.71
CA ARG A 261 -19.70 -1.31 1.34
C ARG A 261 -18.58 -0.91 0.38
N TYR A 262 -17.54 -0.24 0.88
CA TYR A 262 -16.33 0.04 0.08
C TYR A 262 -15.53 -1.23 -0.22
N GLY A 263 -15.76 -2.32 0.51
CA GLY A 263 -15.12 -3.62 0.29
C GLY A 263 -14.09 -4.00 1.37
N ALA A 264 -13.87 -3.12 2.34
CA ALA A 264 -13.01 -3.39 3.49
C ALA A 264 -13.63 -4.40 4.46
N ARG A 265 -12.78 -5.08 5.24
CA ARG A 265 -13.17 -6.01 6.29
C ARG A 265 -13.03 -5.36 7.65
N VAL A 266 -14.12 -5.32 8.41
CA VAL A 266 -14.10 -4.78 9.77
C VAL A 266 -13.91 -5.92 10.77
N ILE A 267 -12.81 -5.87 11.52
CA ILE A 267 -12.51 -6.79 12.62
C ILE A 267 -12.83 -6.08 13.93
N LYS A 268 -13.65 -6.73 14.77
CA LYS A 268 -13.87 -6.30 16.15
C LYS A 268 -12.60 -6.59 16.96
N GLY A 269 -12.00 -5.56 17.54
CA GLY A 269 -10.80 -5.70 18.36
C GLY A 269 -10.07 -4.38 18.51
N GLU A 270 -8.95 -4.44 19.21
CA GLU A 270 -8.05 -3.32 19.42
C GLU A 270 -6.60 -3.79 19.18
N ILE A 271 -5.70 -2.88 18.88
CA ILE A 271 -4.28 -3.21 18.80
C ILE A 271 -3.68 -2.97 20.18
N SER A 272 -3.55 -4.03 20.97
CA SER A 272 -3.02 -3.94 22.33
C SER A 272 -2.01 -5.05 22.66
N THR A 273 -1.35 -4.91 23.81
CA THR A 273 -0.37 -5.89 24.33
C THR A 273 -1.01 -7.18 24.85
N ARG A 274 -2.35 -7.28 24.85
CA ARG A 274 -3.07 -8.47 25.29
C ARG A 274 -2.73 -9.67 24.40
N THR A 275 -2.41 -10.81 25.01
CA THR A 275 -1.98 -12.04 24.30
C THR A 275 -2.96 -12.49 23.21
N ALA A 276 -4.27 -12.34 23.44
CA ALA A 276 -5.28 -12.69 22.46
C ALA A 276 -5.24 -11.78 21.22
N GLU A 277 -4.99 -10.48 21.41
CA GLU A 277 -4.90 -9.50 20.33
C GLU A 277 -3.60 -9.67 19.53
N GLN A 278 -2.46 -9.85 20.21
CA GLN A 278 -1.19 -10.16 19.56
C GLN A 278 -1.24 -11.46 18.74
N ARG A 279 -1.97 -12.49 19.20
CA ARG A 279 -2.07 -13.77 18.49
C ARG A 279 -2.75 -13.62 17.13
N TRP A 280 -3.90 -12.95 17.07
CA TRP A 280 -4.58 -12.77 15.78
C TRP A 280 -3.83 -11.77 14.90
N LEU A 281 -3.23 -10.72 15.49
CA LEU A 281 -2.40 -9.75 14.76
C LEU A 281 -1.22 -10.46 14.10
N LYS A 282 -0.51 -11.33 14.83
CA LYS A 282 0.54 -12.19 14.29
C LYS A 282 0.03 -13.05 13.12
N GLY A 283 -1.15 -13.66 13.27
CA GLY A 283 -1.77 -14.45 12.20
C GLY A 283 -2.12 -13.62 10.96
N MET A 284 -2.56 -12.37 11.13
CA MET A 284 -2.81 -11.45 10.01
C MET A 284 -1.52 -10.97 9.34
N CYS A 285 -0.45 -10.74 10.12
CA CYS A 285 0.86 -10.33 9.62
C CYS A 285 1.61 -11.45 8.89
N THR A 286 1.23 -12.71 9.10
CA THR A 286 1.88 -13.89 8.51
C THR A 286 0.91 -14.72 7.69
N ALA A 287 0.87 -14.49 6.37
CA ALA A 287 0.12 -15.37 5.49
C ALA A 287 0.73 -16.77 5.52
N TRP A 288 -0.08 -17.77 5.92
CA TRP A 288 0.32 -19.18 5.98
C TRP A 288 1.62 -19.44 6.77
N GLY A 289 1.97 -18.54 7.70
CA GLY A 289 3.16 -18.66 8.56
C GLY A 289 4.52 -18.50 7.87
N ARG A 290 4.58 -18.16 6.57
CA ARG A 290 5.84 -18.14 5.80
C ARG A 290 6.22 -16.79 5.19
N HIS A 291 5.25 -15.91 4.91
CA HIS A 291 5.52 -14.62 4.31
C HIS A 291 4.83 -13.49 5.06
N VAL A 292 5.51 -12.35 5.13
CA VAL A 292 4.95 -11.12 5.70
C VAL A 292 3.86 -10.59 4.77
N SER A 293 2.62 -10.62 5.25
CA SER A 293 1.44 -10.17 4.50
C SER A 293 1.08 -8.72 4.77
N LEU A 294 1.42 -8.19 5.95
CA LEU A 294 1.16 -6.79 6.28
C LEU A 294 2.08 -5.89 5.45
N ARG A 295 1.51 -5.06 4.58
CA ARG A 295 2.29 -4.12 3.74
C ARG A 295 2.28 -2.71 4.31
N ARG A 296 1.11 -2.27 4.78
CA ARG A 296 0.89 -0.92 5.29
C ARG A 296 -0.05 -0.99 6.48
N ALA A 297 0.18 -0.18 7.50
CA ALA A 297 -0.76 0.05 8.60
C ALA A 297 -1.00 1.55 8.75
N TYR A 298 -2.23 1.99 8.51
CA TYR A 298 -2.68 3.36 8.71
C TYR A 298 -3.31 3.48 10.09
N LEU A 299 -2.58 4.07 11.04
CA LEU A 299 -3.01 4.27 12.41
C LEU A 299 -3.59 5.68 12.53
N LEU A 300 -4.90 5.81 12.29
CA LEU A 300 -5.54 7.10 11.99
C LEU A 300 -6.50 7.59 13.08
N SER A 301 -6.40 7.05 14.30
CA SER A 301 -7.20 7.54 15.44
C SER A 301 -6.97 9.03 15.65
N SER A 302 -7.99 9.74 16.13
CA SER A 302 -7.83 11.11 16.61
C SER A 302 -6.99 11.19 17.88
N ASP A 303 -6.82 10.06 18.59
CA ASP A 303 -5.92 9.94 19.72
C ASP A 303 -4.51 9.55 19.23
N GLU A 304 -3.58 10.51 19.33
CA GLU A 304 -2.17 10.37 18.96
C GLU A 304 -1.49 9.24 19.76
N GLN A 305 -1.78 9.14 21.06
CA GLN A 305 -1.15 8.15 21.94
C GLN A 305 -1.58 6.72 21.56
N ALA A 306 -2.87 6.53 21.25
CA ALA A 306 -3.37 5.26 20.76
C ALA A 306 -2.69 4.82 19.44
N ASN A 307 -2.38 5.77 18.55
CA ASN A 307 -1.67 5.46 17.31
C ASN A 307 -0.21 5.03 17.58
N LEU A 308 0.49 5.72 18.48
CA LEU A 308 1.88 5.39 18.86
C LEU A 308 1.97 4.03 19.57
N GLU A 309 1.04 3.73 20.47
CA GLU A 309 0.95 2.43 21.15
C GLU A 309 0.67 1.29 20.17
N ALA A 310 -0.28 1.48 19.25
CA ALA A 310 -0.56 0.52 18.20
C ALA A 310 0.66 0.28 17.29
N ALA A 311 1.40 1.33 16.94
CA ALA A 311 2.63 1.22 16.14
C ALA A 311 3.69 0.39 16.86
N LYS A 312 3.87 0.61 18.17
CA LYS A 312 4.79 -0.18 19.01
C LYS A 312 4.39 -1.66 19.04
N VAL A 313 3.11 -1.96 19.30
CA VAL A 313 2.61 -3.34 19.34
C VAL A 313 2.82 -4.06 18.00
N ILE A 314 2.52 -3.40 16.87
CA ILE A 314 2.73 -3.99 15.54
C ILE A 314 4.23 -4.27 15.31
N ARG A 315 5.10 -3.31 15.63
CA ARG A 315 6.55 -3.46 15.51
C ARG A 315 7.07 -4.64 16.33
N ASP A 316 6.62 -4.77 17.58
CA ASP A 316 7.04 -5.84 18.48
C ASP A 316 6.56 -7.22 17.96
N VAL A 317 5.35 -7.29 17.39
CA VAL A 317 4.83 -8.50 16.74
C VAL A 317 5.65 -8.88 15.49
N LEU A 318 6.01 -7.90 14.66
CA LEU A 318 6.84 -8.13 13.46
C LEU A 318 8.26 -8.55 13.83
N ALA A 319 8.86 -7.93 14.84
CA ALA A 319 10.17 -8.32 15.36
C ALA A 319 10.17 -9.76 15.90
N GLY A 320 9.08 -10.17 16.56
CA GLY A 320 8.88 -11.55 17.02
C GLY A 320 8.75 -12.61 15.91
N LEU A 321 8.71 -12.22 14.63
CA LEU A 321 8.75 -13.15 13.50
C LEU A 321 10.18 -13.61 13.13
N GLY A 322 11.21 -12.90 13.61
CA GLY A 322 12.60 -13.24 13.34
C GLY A 322 12.93 -13.28 11.86
N SER A 323 13.71 -14.29 11.43
CA SER A 323 14.26 -14.37 10.06
C SER A 323 13.21 -14.39 8.96
N ALA A 324 11.97 -14.81 9.24
CA ALA A 324 10.89 -14.78 8.26
C ALA A 324 10.47 -13.34 7.86
N TYR A 325 10.74 -12.35 8.73
CA TYR A 325 10.54 -10.93 8.44
C TYR A 325 11.84 -10.25 7.97
N HIS A 326 13.00 -10.70 8.43
CA HIS A 326 14.30 -10.10 8.14
C HIS A 326 14.87 -10.43 6.76
N ASP A 327 14.04 -10.74 5.77
CA ASP A 327 14.50 -10.93 4.41
C ASP A 327 14.91 -9.57 3.81
N PRO A 328 16.23 -9.28 3.65
CA PRO A 328 16.70 -7.98 3.16
C PRO A 328 16.30 -7.74 1.69
N HIS A 329 15.78 -8.76 1.02
CA HIS A 329 15.33 -8.71 -0.36
C HIS A 329 13.88 -8.23 -0.48
N GLN A 330 13.10 -8.18 0.60
CA GLN A 330 11.70 -7.74 0.56
C GLN A 330 11.51 -6.30 1.03
N PRO A 331 10.52 -5.56 0.48
CA PRO A 331 10.19 -4.24 1.00
C PRO A 331 9.63 -4.37 2.43
N PRO A 332 10.04 -3.48 3.34
CA PRO A 332 9.61 -3.49 4.73
C PRO A 332 8.11 -3.14 4.85
N THR A 333 7.52 -3.52 5.98
CA THR A 333 6.18 -3.02 6.35
C THR A 333 6.26 -1.53 6.63
N ARG A 334 5.22 -0.79 6.22
CA ARG A 334 5.11 0.65 6.48
C ARG A 334 4.04 0.94 7.53
N LEU A 335 4.36 1.67 8.58
CA LEU A 335 3.44 2.14 9.60
C LEU A 335 3.24 3.65 9.42
N ILE A 336 2.03 4.07 9.06
CA ILE A 336 1.65 5.46 8.88
C ILE A 336 0.87 5.90 10.11
N VAL A 337 1.49 6.70 10.96
CA VAL A 337 0.99 7.12 12.28
C VAL A 337 0.38 8.51 12.17
N ARG A 338 -0.89 8.66 12.55
CA ARG A 338 -1.52 9.98 12.54
C ARG A 338 -1.07 10.84 13.71
N ILE A 339 -0.47 11.99 13.40
CA ILE A 339 -0.06 13.06 14.32
C ILE A 339 -0.47 14.39 13.68
N ASP A 340 -1.51 15.03 14.20
CA ASP A 340 -2.10 16.22 13.55
C ASP A 340 -1.27 17.50 13.74
N ARG A 341 -0.51 17.60 14.84
CA ARG A 341 0.41 18.72 15.10
C ARG A 341 1.71 18.54 14.33
N TYR A 342 2.14 19.57 13.61
CA TYR A 342 3.27 19.47 12.70
C TYR A 342 4.59 19.24 13.43
N LEU A 343 4.90 20.03 14.46
CA LEU A 343 6.19 19.90 15.15
C LEU A 343 6.37 18.53 15.83
N PRO A 344 5.40 17.98 16.57
CA PRO A 344 5.48 16.59 17.06
C PRO A 344 5.61 15.57 15.93
N ALA A 345 4.86 15.73 14.83
CA ALA A 345 4.94 14.83 13.68
C ALA A 345 6.32 14.84 13.03
N HIS A 346 6.90 16.02 12.85
CA HIS A 346 8.24 16.23 12.31
C HIS A 346 9.30 15.66 13.28
N HIS A 347 9.18 15.94 14.58
CA HIS A 347 10.09 15.38 15.59
C HIS A 347 10.03 13.86 15.65
N HIS A 348 8.84 13.26 15.55
CA HIS A 348 8.69 11.80 15.55
C HIS A 348 9.27 11.16 14.27
N ALA A 349 9.04 11.78 13.10
CA ALA A 349 9.69 11.36 11.86
C ALA A 349 11.23 11.50 11.95
N ALA A 350 11.70 12.59 12.55
CA ALA A 350 13.11 12.84 12.79
C ALA A 350 13.76 11.80 13.73
N GLN A 351 13.06 11.45 14.81
CA GLN A 351 13.50 10.40 15.72
C GLN A 351 13.62 9.07 14.99
N GLN A 352 12.77 8.74 14.02
CA GLN A 352 12.93 7.50 13.27
C GLN A 352 14.32 7.39 12.62
N ALA A 353 14.85 8.49 12.09
CA ALA A 353 16.21 8.54 11.53
C ALA A 353 17.26 8.18 12.59
N THR A 354 17.17 8.77 13.78
CA THR A 354 18.14 8.51 14.85
C THR A 354 18.07 7.09 15.41
N HIS A 355 16.89 6.46 15.33
CA HIS A 355 16.66 5.07 15.70
C HIS A 355 17.04 4.09 14.58
N TRP A 356 17.43 4.56 13.39
CA TRP A 356 17.99 3.72 12.33
C TRP A 356 19.42 3.29 12.66
N ARG A 357 19.54 2.50 13.73
CA ARG A 357 20.78 1.92 14.24
C ARG A 357 20.66 0.41 14.27
N VAL A 358 21.69 -0.30 13.84
CA VAL A 358 21.79 -1.75 14.04
C VAL A 358 22.54 -2.01 15.34
N GLY A 359 21.82 -2.31 16.41
CA GLY A 359 22.44 -2.70 17.69
C GLY A 359 23.11 -1.55 18.46
N GLY A 360 22.99 -1.66 19.79
CA GLY A 360 23.70 -0.89 20.81
C GLY A 360 23.50 -1.63 22.14
N GLU A 361 24.48 -1.58 23.04
CA GLU A 361 24.40 -2.21 24.37
C GLU A 361 23.18 -1.70 25.14
N THR A 362 22.18 -2.57 25.33
CA THR A 362 21.23 -2.43 26.43
C THR A 362 21.73 -3.27 27.60
N THR A 363 22.26 -2.63 28.63
CA THR A 363 22.49 -3.24 29.93
C THR A 363 21.16 -3.73 30.51
N GLY A 364 20.81 -4.99 30.27
CA GLY A 364 19.64 -5.64 30.89
C GLY A 364 18.99 -6.72 30.02
N ARG A 365 19.24 -7.99 30.36
CA ARG A 365 18.54 -9.27 30.07
C ARG A 365 17.82 -9.54 28.72
N HIS A 366 17.83 -8.64 27.75
CA HIS A 366 17.42 -8.89 26.38
C HIS A 366 18.66 -9.02 25.50
N ARG A 367 18.91 -10.24 25.04
CA ARG A 367 19.99 -10.57 24.11
C ARG A 367 19.74 -9.80 22.81
N SER A 368 20.54 -8.78 22.55
CA SER A 368 20.57 -7.99 21.33
C SER A 368 21.44 -8.68 20.29
N ASP A 369 20.82 -9.46 19.39
CA ASP A 369 21.45 -9.82 18.11
C ASP A 369 21.28 -8.65 17.12
N LEU A 370 22.10 -8.62 16.07
CA LEU A 370 22.12 -7.72 14.88
C LEU A 370 20.78 -7.53 14.12
N ARG A 371 19.66 -7.91 14.73
CA ARG A 371 18.29 -7.91 14.21
C ARG A 371 17.39 -6.88 14.91
N THR A 372 17.88 -5.69 15.26
CA THR A 372 17.09 -4.68 16.00
C THR A 372 17.12 -3.25 15.43
N GLY A 373 17.52 -3.07 14.16
CA GLY A 373 17.20 -1.85 13.42
C GLY A 373 15.67 -1.65 13.28
N PRO A 374 15.16 -0.46 12.94
CA PRO A 374 13.73 -0.18 12.87
C PRO A 374 13.13 -0.99 11.73
N HIS A 375 12.63 -2.19 12.02
CA HIS A 375 12.10 -3.20 11.08
C HIS A 375 11.00 -2.71 10.14
N VAL A 376 10.49 -1.52 10.35
CA VAL A 376 9.36 -0.95 9.65
C VAL A 376 9.69 0.47 9.24
N PHE A 377 9.24 0.89 8.06
CA PHE A 377 9.19 2.30 7.74
C PHE A 377 8.06 2.93 8.54
N ILE A 378 8.41 3.75 9.52
CA ILE A 378 7.43 4.56 10.22
C ILE A 378 7.31 5.88 9.46
N SER A 379 6.12 6.40 9.25
CA SER A 379 5.94 7.76 8.78
C SER A 379 4.84 8.41 9.58
N THR A 380 4.90 9.73 9.65
CA THR A 380 3.82 10.53 10.22
C THR A 380 2.91 11.03 9.12
N LEU A 381 1.65 11.22 9.47
CA LEU A 381 0.63 11.84 8.64
C LEU A 381 -0.27 12.69 9.54
N GLY A 382 -0.65 13.89 9.12
CA GLY A 382 -1.54 14.73 9.91
C GLY A 382 -2.39 15.63 9.04
N ARG A 383 -3.54 16.08 9.56
CA ARG A 383 -4.41 17.04 8.84
C ARG A 383 -3.62 18.27 8.38
N THR A 384 -2.68 18.77 9.20
CA THR A 384 -1.83 19.93 8.90
C THR A 384 -0.89 19.66 7.72
N GLN A 385 -0.26 18.48 7.66
CA GLN A 385 0.62 18.10 6.55
C GLN A 385 -0.17 17.90 5.25
N VAL A 386 -1.33 17.23 5.34
CA VAL A 386 -2.22 16.98 4.19
C VAL A 386 -2.73 18.29 3.60
N ILE A 387 -3.17 19.25 4.44
CA ILE A 387 -3.65 20.53 3.92
C ILE A 387 -2.50 21.42 3.41
N ALA A 388 -1.33 21.38 4.05
CA ALA A 388 -0.14 22.08 3.56
C ALA A 388 0.26 21.59 2.16
N HIS A 389 0.25 20.28 1.92
CA HIS A 389 0.44 19.69 0.60
C HIS A 389 -0.60 20.15 -0.43
N ALA A 390 -1.88 20.14 -0.06
CA ALA A 390 -2.94 20.60 -0.95
C ALA A 390 -2.79 22.08 -1.34
N LEU A 391 -2.47 22.93 -0.35
CA LEU A 391 -2.22 24.36 -0.55
C LEU A 391 -1.01 24.60 -1.43
N ALA A 392 0.12 23.95 -1.14
CA ALA A 392 1.36 24.10 -1.89
C ALA A 392 1.16 23.68 -3.36
N GLU A 393 0.55 22.52 -3.59
CA GLU A 393 0.27 22.02 -4.94
C GLU A 393 -0.67 22.98 -5.71
N HIS A 394 -1.76 23.42 -5.08
CA HIS A 394 -2.71 24.34 -5.74
C HIS A 394 -2.07 25.70 -6.05
N ILE A 395 -1.32 26.26 -5.10
CA ILE A 395 -0.63 27.54 -5.29
C ILE A 395 0.42 27.41 -6.41
N ALA A 396 1.23 26.35 -6.41
CA ALA A 396 2.25 26.13 -7.43
C ALA A 396 1.66 25.94 -8.84
N THR A 397 0.58 25.17 -8.97
CA THR A 397 0.01 24.78 -10.27
C THR A 397 -0.99 25.78 -10.84
N GLU A 398 -1.97 26.21 -10.05
CA GLU A 398 -3.04 27.11 -10.51
C GLU A 398 -2.68 28.58 -10.25
N GLY A 399 -2.01 28.86 -9.13
CA GLY A 399 -1.62 30.20 -8.72
C GLY A 399 -0.47 30.78 -9.55
N THR A 400 0.51 29.96 -9.95
CA THR A 400 1.77 30.37 -10.61
C THR A 400 2.35 31.66 -9.99
N PRO A 401 2.56 31.70 -8.66
CA PRO A 401 2.89 32.93 -7.96
C PRO A 401 4.31 33.35 -8.30
N THR A 402 4.48 34.67 -8.40
CA THR A 402 5.81 35.28 -8.36
C THR A 402 6.24 35.64 -6.94
N HIS A 403 5.27 35.71 -6.02
CA HIS A 403 5.49 36.02 -4.60
C HIS A 403 4.51 35.24 -3.74
N VAL A 404 5.01 34.63 -2.67
CA VAL A 404 4.20 33.90 -1.69
C VAL A 404 4.47 34.45 -0.30
N MET A 405 3.41 34.85 0.40
CA MET A 405 3.47 35.38 1.76
C MET A 405 2.76 34.43 2.71
N VAL A 406 3.40 34.12 3.85
CA VAL A 406 2.79 33.32 4.93
C VAL A 406 2.65 34.20 6.16
N VAL A 407 1.40 34.37 6.62
CA VAL A 407 1.04 35.24 7.72
C VAL A 407 0.91 34.43 9.01
N GLY A 408 1.75 34.75 10.00
CA GLY A 408 1.80 34.09 11.32
C GLY A 408 2.83 32.96 11.43
N ASP A 409 3.09 32.52 12.68
CA ASP A 409 3.97 31.38 12.99
C ASP A 409 3.16 30.28 13.70
N SER A 410 2.86 29.21 12.96
CA SER A 410 2.04 28.09 13.42
C SER A 410 2.55 26.77 12.85
N ASP A 411 2.00 25.65 13.31
CA ASP A 411 2.26 24.34 12.71
C ASP A 411 1.95 24.33 11.20
N LEU A 412 0.93 25.07 10.75
CA LEU A 412 0.59 25.16 9.33
C LEU A 412 1.62 25.98 8.54
N SER A 413 2.11 27.10 9.08
CA SER A 413 3.12 27.90 8.36
C SER A 413 4.43 27.14 8.19
N ARG A 414 4.81 26.33 9.18
CA ARG A 414 5.99 25.46 9.13
C ARG A 414 5.79 24.29 8.18
N ALA A 415 4.65 23.59 8.26
CA ALA A 415 4.30 22.50 7.35
C ALA A 415 4.26 22.96 5.89
N PHE A 416 3.67 24.13 5.62
CA PHE A 416 3.63 24.71 4.28
C PHE A 416 5.03 25.08 3.80
N ALA A 417 5.88 25.67 4.64
CA ALA A 417 7.24 26.01 4.27
C ALA A 417 8.08 24.79 3.88
N ASP A 418 8.00 23.73 4.66
CA ASP A 418 8.73 22.49 4.37
C ASP A 418 8.22 21.79 3.12
N GLU A 419 6.91 21.78 2.90
CA GLU A 419 6.31 21.23 1.68
C GLU A 419 6.66 22.07 0.44
N TRP A 420 6.66 23.40 0.54
CA TRP A 420 7.05 24.30 -0.54
C TRP A 420 8.50 24.09 -0.96
N ARG A 421 9.41 23.97 0.01
CA ARG A 421 10.81 23.60 -0.22
C ARG A 421 10.90 22.22 -0.89
N LEU A 422 10.19 21.23 -0.37
CA LEU A 422 10.22 19.87 -0.89
C LEU A 422 9.77 19.78 -2.35
N GLN A 423 8.75 20.55 -2.75
CA GLN A 423 8.32 20.60 -4.16
C GLN A 423 9.40 21.20 -5.08
N ARG A 424 10.08 22.26 -4.64
CA ARG A 424 11.20 22.88 -5.37
C ARG A 424 12.37 21.92 -5.54
N ASP A 425 12.82 21.33 -4.44
CA ASP A 425 13.98 20.44 -4.41
C ASP A 425 13.71 19.17 -5.24
N THR A 426 12.51 18.60 -5.14
CA THR A 426 12.07 17.45 -5.94
C THR A 426 12.07 17.77 -7.44
N ALA A 427 11.57 18.95 -7.82
CA ALA A 427 11.54 19.38 -9.22
C ALA A 427 12.94 19.63 -9.77
N ALA A 428 13.82 20.26 -8.99
CA ALA A 428 15.21 20.49 -9.37
C ALA A 428 15.97 19.16 -9.56
N PHE A 429 15.80 18.21 -8.66
CA PHE A 429 16.39 16.88 -8.75
C PHE A 429 15.96 16.13 -10.03
N LEU A 430 14.66 16.17 -10.36
CA LEU A 430 14.16 15.56 -11.60
C LEU A 430 14.61 16.33 -12.84
N LEU A 431 14.70 17.65 -12.77
CA LEU A 431 15.11 18.51 -13.89
C LEU A 431 16.56 18.23 -14.32
N ASP A 432 17.47 18.08 -13.35
CA ASP A 432 18.88 17.76 -13.59
C ASP A 432 19.05 16.46 -14.42
N ARG A 433 18.14 15.51 -14.22
CA ARG A 433 18.15 14.24 -14.92
C ARG A 433 17.37 14.29 -16.24
N THR A 434 16.56 15.34 -16.47
CA THR A 434 15.60 15.45 -17.57
C THR A 434 16.20 15.98 -18.87
N THR A 435 16.10 15.17 -19.93
CA THR A 435 16.54 15.58 -21.27
C THR A 435 15.69 16.73 -21.82
N PRO A 436 16.26 17.61 -22.67
CA PRO A 436 15.57 18.81 -23.17
C PRO A 436 14.25 18.54 -23.91
N GLU A 437 14.14 17.38 -24.57
CA GLU A 437 13.01 17.03 -25.44
C GLU A 437 11.77 16.51 -24.69
N GLN A 438 11.83 16.36 -23.36
CA GLN A 438 10.70 15.83 -22.59
C GLN A 438 9.60 16.87 -22.35
N GLU A 439 8.37 16.51 -22.67
CA GLU A 439 7.17 17.34 -22.48
C GLU A 439 7.01 17.86 -21.05
N ARG A 440 7.42 17.08 -20.03
CA ARG A 440 7.33 17.46 -18.61
C ARG A 440 8.38 18.49 -18.17
N ARG A 441 9.42 18.74 -18.96
CA ARG A 441 10.56 19.59 -18.55
C ARG A 441 10.11 21.01 -18.17
N GLY A 442 9.22 21.61 -18.96
CA GLY A 442 8.72 22.95 -18.67
C GLY A 442 7.95 23.06 -17.35
N ASP A 443 7.31 21.97 -16.89
CA ASP A 443 6.69 21.95 -15.56
C ASP A 443 7.73 21.85 -14.44
N LEU A 444 8.76 21.02 -14.64
CA LEU A 444 9.88 20.88 -13.70
C LEU A 444 10.66 22.19 -13.56
N GLU A 445 10.94 22.89 -14.66
CA GLU A 445 11.60 24.21 -14.65
C GLU A 445 10.78 25.24 -13.86
N ARG A 446 9.46 25.30 -14.10
CA ARG A 446 8.57 26.18 -13.33
C ARG A 446 8.57 25.86 -11.84
N ARG A 447 8.49 24.57 -11.47
CA ARG A 447 8.46 24.14 -10.07
C ARG A 447 9.80 24.32 -9.36
N ALA A 448 10.92 24.08 -10.04
CA ALA A 448 12.25 24.33 -9.50
C ALA A 448 12.48 25.84 -9.26
N ALA A 449 11.86 26.69 -10.09
CA ALA A 449 11.93 28.15 -10.01
C ALA A 449 10.84 28.80 -9.13
N LEU A 450 10.11 28.06 -8.30
CA LEU A 450 9.14 28.67 -7.38
C LEU A 450 9.83 29.67 -6.44
N PRO A 451 9.18 30.80 -6.11
CA PRO A 451 9.77 31.85 -5.29
C PRO A 451 10.03 31.40 -3.85
N ASP A 452 10.95 32.09 -3.17
CA ASP A 452 11.12 31.98 -1.72
C ASP A 452 9.88 32.52 -0.97
N LEU A 453 9.65 31.99 0.24
CA LEU A 453 8.52 32.38 1.07
C LEU A 453 8.84 33.63 1.92
N GLU A 454 8.00 34.66 1.82
CA GLU A 454 8.04 35.82 2.72
C GLU A 454 7.19 35.53 3.96
N ARG A 455 7.81 35.41 5.15
CA ARG A 455 7.07 35.30 6.42
C ARG A 455 6.70 36.68 6.93
N VAL A 456 5.43 36.88 7.27
CA VAL A 456 4.89 38.17 7.72
C VAL A 456 4.14 37.96 9.04
N ALA A 457 4.29 38.88 10.00
CA ALA A 457 3.66 38.76 11.31
C ALA A 457 2.14 38.99 11.29
N GLY A 458 1.65 39.88 10.42
CA GLY A 458 0.25 40.26 10.30
C GLY A 458 -0.20 40.38 8.85
N LEU A 459 -1.50 40.62 8.65
CA LEU A 459 -2.10 40.73 7.32
C LEU A 459 -1.43 41.88 6.53
N PRO A 460 -0.93 41.64 5.31
CA PRO A 460 -0.35 42.70 4.48
C PRO A 460 -1.39 43.76 4.13
N SER A 461 -1.01 45.05 4.16
CA SER A 461 -1.90 46.14 3.77
C SER A 461 -2.30 46.05 2.29
N THR A 462 -3.49 46.57 1.96
CA THR A 462 -4.01 46.59 0.58
C THR A 462 -3.09 47.36 -0.36
N ALA A 463 -2.49 48.45 0.11
CA ALA A 463 -1.48 49.21 -0.64
C ALA A 463 -0.22 48.37 -0.99
N LYS A 464 0.29 47.56 -0.04
CA LYS A 464 1.45 46.68 -0.27
C LYS A 464 1.12 45.62 -1.33
N LEU A 465 -0.05 44.99 -1.22
CA LEU A 465 -0.48 43.95 -2.17
C LEU A 465 -0.76 44.53 -3.57
N ARG A 466 -1.42 45.69 -3.64
CA ARG A 466 -1.69 46.42 -4.89
C ARG A 466 -0.39 46.81 -5.59
N GLY A 467 0.55 47.44 -4.87
CA GLY A 467 1.83 47.85 -5.45
C GLY A 467 2.63 46.67 -6.04
N ARG A 468 2.60 45.49 -5.39
CA ARG A 468 3.20 44.28 -5.97
C ARG A 468 2.50 43.84 -7.26
N CYS A 469 1.18 43.87 -7.30
CA CYS A 469 0.41 43.50 -8.50
C CYS A 469 0.64 44.47 -9.66
N GLU A 470 0.73 45.76 -9.38
CA GLU A 470 1.05 46.82 -10.35
C GLU A 470 2.46 46.62 -10.94
N ALA A 471 3.41 46.11 -10.16
CA ALA A 471 4.72 45.67 -10.64
C ALA A 471 4.70 44.35 -11.45
N GLY A 472 3.50 43.86 -11.82
CA GLY A 472 3.34 42.66 -12.65
C GLY A 472 3.33 41.34 -11.88
N ASN A 473 3.43 41.37 -10.54
CA ASN A 473 3.49 40.16 -9.73
C ASN A 473 2.11 39.49 -9.59
N ARG A 474 2.14 38.16 -9.49
CA ARG A 474 1.04 37.33 -8.96
C ARG A 474 1.36 36.99 -7.50
N VAL A 475 0.45 37.33 -6.59
CA VAL A 475 0.70 37.24 -5.14
C VAL A 475 -0.25 36.23 -4.50
N SER A 476 0.29 35.28 -3.76
CA SER A 476 -0.49 34.36 -2.93
C SER A 476 -0.20 34.61 -1.46
N VAL A 477 -1.25 34.80 -0.66
CA VAL A 477 -1.17 35.03 0.79
C VAL A 477 -1.81 33.86 1.53
N LEU A 478 -1.09 33.20 2.41
CA LEU A 478 -1.58 32.13 3.28
C LEU A 478 -1.70 32.63 4.71
N LEU A 479 -2.90 32.55 5.29
CA LEU A 479 -3.11 32.77 6.72
C LEU A 479 -2.87 31.47 7.49
N ALA A 480 -1.96 31.51 8.47
CA ALA A 480 -1.60 30.35 9.27
C ALA A 480 -2.59 30.05 10.42
N HIS A 481 -3.50 31.00 10.71
CA HIS A 481 -4.51 30.93 11.76
C HIS A 481 -5.85 31.47 11.25
N GLU A 482 -6.94 30.99 11.85
CA GLU A 482 -8.27 31.51 11.57
C GLU A 482 -8.37 32.96 12.05
N PRO A 483 -8.80 33.90 11.18
CA PRO A 483 -8.99 35.28 11.58
C PRO A 483 -10.14 35.40 12.58
N ASP A 484 -9.94 36.26 13.58
CA ASP A 484 -10.99 36.69 14.49
C ASP A 484 -12.00 37.61 13.78
N GLU A 485 -13.00 38.12 14.50
CA GLU A 485 -14.07 38.93 13.90
C GLU A 485 -13.54 40.23 13.24
N ALA A 486 -12.57 40.89 13.88
CA ALA A 486 -11.91 42.06 13.33
C ALA A 486 -11.11 41.72 12.05
N GLY A 487 -10.29 40.67 12.11
CA GLY A 487 -9.51 40.20 10.97
C GLY A 487 -10.39 39.73 9.79
N ARG A 488 -11.57 39.19 10.06
CA ARG A 488 -12.56 38.87 9.00
C ARG A 488 -13.07 40.14 8.32
N SER A 489 -13.44 41.16 9.08
CA SER A 489 -13.86 42.46 8.52
C SER A 489 -12.75 43.12 7.68
N GLU A 490 -11.51 43.05 8.14
CA GLU A 490 -10.34 43.51 7.37
C GLU A 490 -10.16 42.73 6.06
N LEU A 491 -10.33 41.40 6.09
CA LEU A 491 -10.25 40.55 4.90
C LEU A 491 -11.37 40.83 3.90
N GLU A 492 -12.59 41.12 4.37
CA GLU A 492 -13.73 41.48 3.51
C GLU A 492 -13.48 42.82 2.79
N THR A 493 -12.92 43.79 3.51
CA THR A 493 -12.50 45.09 2.97
C THR A 493 -11.39 44.90 1.93
N LEU A 494 -10.36 44.13 2.27
CA LEU A 494 -9.24 43.79 1.38
C LEU A 494 -9.72 43.10 0.10
N ALA A 495 -10.64 42.14 0.21
CA ALA A 495 -11.18 41.41 -0.93
C ALA A 495 -11.96 42.31 -1.89
N THR A 496 -12.64 43.33 -1.35
CA THR A 496 -13.36 44.32 -2.15
C THR A 496 -12.40 45.25 -2.87
N GLU A 497 -11.36 45.74 -2.19
CA GLU A 497 -10.38 46.68 -2.76
C GLU A 497 -9.46 46.04 -3.80
N LEU A 498 -9.13 44.75 -3.65
CA LEU A 498 -8.25 44.01 -4.54
C LEU A 498 -8.99 43.27 -5.65
N ARG A 499 -10.31 43.50 -5.80
CA ARG A 499 -11.14 42.83 -6.80
C ARG A 499 -10.58 43.05 -8.20
N GLY A 500 -10.36 41.95 -8.94
CA GLY A 500 -9.81 41.97 -10.30
C GLY A 500 -8.28 42.03 -10.39
N LEU A 501 -7.58 42.15 -9.26
CA LEU A 501 -6.12 42.02 -9.21
C LEU A 501 -5.72 40.54 -9.10
N ARG A 502 -4.46 40.22 -9.44
CA ARG A 502 -3.90 38.87 -9.40
C ARG A 502 -3.40 38.51 -7.99
N VAL A 503 -4.32 38.54 -7.03
CA VAL A 503 -4.09 38.18 -5.62
C VAL A 503 -4.99 37.02 -5.25
N ASP A 504 -4.45 36.03 -4.55
CA ASP A 504 -5.21 34.96 -3.91
C ASP A 504 -4.89 34.93 -2.41
N VAL A 505 -5.93 34.91 -1.56
CA VAL A 505 -5.79 34.88 -0.09
C VAL A 505 -6.44 33.62 0.46
N PHE A 506 -5.63 32.72 1.01
CA PHE A 506 -6.07 31.45 1.58
C PHE A 506 -6.38 31.60 3.06
N ILE A 507 -7.63 31.32 3.45
CA ILE A 507 -8.15 31.56 4.80
C ILE A 507 -8.58 30.24 5.45
N PRO A 508 -7.97 29.83 6.58
CA PRO A 508 -8.48 28.71 7.36
C PRO A 508 -9.84 29.09 7.97
N THR A 509 -10.84 28.24 7.75
CA THR A 509 -12.25 28.53 8.11
C THR A 509 -12.86 27.34 8.84
N ARG A 510 -13.49 27.56 10.02
CA ARG A 510 -14.22 26.50 10.73
C ARG A 510 -15.40 25.97 9.91
N GLY A 511 -15.63 24.66 10.02
CA GLY A 511 -16.72 23.96 9.30
C GLY A 511 -16.41 23.66 7.83
N VAL A 512 -15.32 24.18 7.30
CA VAL A 512 -14.82 23.91 5.96
C VAL A 512 -13.90 22.68 6.00
N ARG A 513 -13.96 21.81 4.99
CA ARG A 513 -13.08 20.64 4.84
C ARG A 513 -12.44 20.66 3.46
N GLY A 514 -11.11 20.59 3.37
CA GLY A 514 -10.38 20.65 2.10
C GLY A 514 -10.10 22.09 1.65
N LEU A 515 -9.85 22.28 0.35
CA LEU A 515 -9.43 23.57 -0.23
C LEU A 515 -10.41 24.06 -1.29
N ALA A 516 -10.87 25.32 -1.18
CA ALA A 516 -11.72 25.94 -2.20
C ALA A 516 -10.92 26.22 -3.47
N ARG A 517 -11.36 25.65 -4.61
CA ARG A 517 -10.72 25.86 -5.92
C ARG A 517 -11.05 27.18 -6.58
N ILE A 518 -12.15 27.82 -6.17
CA ILE A 518 -12.62 29.10 -6.69
C ILE A 518 -12.73 30.05 -5.50
N PRO A 519 -12.34 31.33 -5.63
CA PRO A 519 -12.53 32.29 -4.55
C PRO A 519 -14.03 32.50 -4.27
N LEU A 520 -14.40 32.57 -2.98
CA LEU A 520 -15.79 32.83 -2.56
C LEU A 520 -16.15 34.31 -2.70
N MET A 521 -15.23 35.20 -2.32
CA MET A 521 -15.44 36.64 -2.36
C MET A 521 -14.16 37.34 -2.79
N GLY A 522 -14.16 37.98 -3.96
CA GLY A 522 -12.97 38.64 -4.51
C GLY A 522 -11.81 37.65 -4.66
N CYS A 523 -10.79 37.79 -3.82
CA CYS A 523 -9.59 36.96 -3.77
C CYS A 523 -9.58 35.90 -2.65
N LEU A 524 -10.65 35.79 -1.84
CA LEU A 524 -10.66 34.95 -0.65
C LEU A 524 -11.00 33.49 -0.95
N ARG A 525 -10.13 32.57 -0.51
CA ARG A 525 -10.24 31.12 -0.70
C ARG A 525 -10.26 30.42 0.66
N PRO A 526 -11.42 29.98 1.16
CA PRO A 526 -11.46 29.26 2.42
C PRO A 526 -10.88 27.85 2.28
N PHE A 527 -10.27 27.38 3.35
CA PHE A 527 -9.86 25.99 3.47
C PHE A 527 -10.07 25.49 4.90
N GLY A 528 -10.01 24.17 5.08
CA GLY A 528 -10.06 23.58 6.40
C GLY A 528 -9.49 22.16 6.46
N PRO A 529 -9.34 21.62 7.67
CA PRO A 529 -8.62 20.37 7.90
C PRO A 529 -9.26 19.19 7.15
N SER A 530 -8.41 18.32 6.61
CA SER A 530 -8.83 17.09 5.93
C SER A 530 -7.71 16.06 5.95
N LEU A 531 -8.06 14.77 5.94
CA LEU A 531 -7.13 13.65 5.68
C LEU A 531 -7.29 13.10 4.25
N GLY A 532 -8.15 13.68 3.42
CA GLY A 532 -8.49 13.20 2.09
C GLY A 532 -9.97 13.41 1.78
N GLY A 533 -10.38 13.16 0.54
CA GLY A 533 -11.80 13.12 0.21
C GLY A 533 -12.15 12.85 -1.24
N ASP A 534 -13.45 12.90 -1.50
CA ASP A 534 -14.03 12.49 -2.77
C ASP A 534 -13.74 13.53 -3.88
N PRO A 535 -13.53 13.08 -5.13
CA PRO A 535 -13.58 13.98 -6.27
C PRO A 535 -15.00 14.55 -6.36
N VAL A 536 -15.14 15.85 -6.12
CA VAL A 536 -16.33 16.57 -6.58
C VAL A 536 -16.19 16.64 -8.10
N GLY A 537 -17.01 15.85 -8.80
CA GLY A 537 -17.06 15.91 -10.27
C GLY A 537 -17.42 17.33 -10.73
N PRO A 538 -17.15 17.69 -12.00
CA PRO A 538 -17.61 18.95 -12.54
C PRO A 538 -19.14 18.95 -12.56
N THR A 539 -19.77 19.52 -11.54
CA THR A 539 -21.07 20.15 -11.73
C THR A 539 -20.83 21.39 -12.61
N GLU A 540 -21.83 21.70 -13.42
CA GLU A 540 -21.82 22.80 -14.38
C GLU A 540 -21.19 24.08 -13.83
N PRO A 541 -20.59 24.95 -14.68
CA PRO A 541 -20.02 26.22 -14.24
C PRO A 541 -21.06 27.03 -13.45
N GLY A 542 -20.96 26.97 -12.11
CA GLY A 542 -21.93 27.60 -11.21
C GLY A 542 -22.26 26.88 -9.90
N GLU A 543 -22.03 25.57 -9.73
CA GLU A 543 -22.70 24.83 -8.63
C GLU A 543 -21.84 23.94 -7.69
N SER A 544 -20.53 24.15 -7.58
CA SER A 544 -19.84 23.63 -6.38
C SER A 544 -18.87 24.65 -5.79
N THR A 545 -19.33 25.31 -4.73
CA THR A 545 -18.53 26.08 -3.77
C THR A 545 -17.88 25.18 -2.71
N GLN A 546 -18.01 23.85 -2.81
CA GLN A 546 -17.47 22.95 -1.80
C GLN A 546 -15.96 22.76 -1.99
N PRO A 547 -15.15 23.03 -0.95
CA PRO A 547 -13.73 22.78 -0.99
C PRO A 547 -13.45 21.31 -1.30
N THR A 548 -12.58 21.06 -2.27
CA THR A 548 -12.17 19.70 -2.62
C THR A 548 -11.00 19.29 -1.73
N PRO A 549 -11.11 18.20 -0.98
CA PRO A 549 -9.97 17.60 -0.29
C PRO A 549 -9.02 16.90 -1.28
N LEU A 550 -7.82 16.53 -0.82
CA LEU A 550 -6.85 15.79 -1.64
C LEU A 550 -7.49 14.50 -2.16
N GLN A 551 -7.35 14.29 -3.48
CA GLN A 551 -7.76 13.05 -4.12
C GLN A 551 -6.81 11.92 -3.74
N GLY A 552 -7.37 10.78 -3.37
CA GLY A 552 -6.60 9.57 -3.11
C GLY A 552 -6.07 9.46 -1.68
N VAL A 553 -5.15 8.51 -1.51
CA VAL A 553 -4.53 8.20 -0.22
C VAL A 553 -3.42 9.22 0.04
N PRO A 554 -3.38 9.87 1.22
CA PRO A 554 -2.27 10.74 1.58
C PRO A 554 -0.93 10.02 1.47
N GLN A 555 0.03 10.70 0.86
CA GLN A 555 1.36 10.14 0.60
C GLN A 555 2.28 10.41 1.78
N ASP A 556 2.80 9.34 2.38
CA ASP A 556 3.83 9.41 3.41
C ASP A 556 5.22 9.68 2.82
N SER A 557 6.18 10.12 3.65
CA SER A 557 7.52 10.51 3.19
C SER A 557 8.24 9.37 2.47
N TRP A 558 8.12 8.12 2.96
CA TRP A 558 8.75 6.96 2.32
C TRP A 558 8.11 6.62 0.97
N PHE A 559 6.79 6.76 0.85
CA PHE A 559 6.12 6.65 -0.44
C PHE A 559 6.65 7.69 -1.43
N ARG A 560 6.74 8.95 -1.00
CA ARG A 560 7.20 10.04 -1.87
C ARG A 560 8.66 9.86 -2.28
N ALA A 561 9.53 9.41 -1.37
CA ALA A 561 10.93 9.08 -1.68
C ALA A 561 11.03 7.93 -2.69
N ALA A 562 10.31 6.82 -2.47
CA ALA A 562 10.28 5.69 -3.40
C ALA A 562 9.71 6.08 -4.77
N LYS A 563 8.69 6.94 -4.79
CA LYS A 563 8.13 7.52 -6.02
C LYS A 563 9.13 8.40 -6.75
N LEU A 564 9.86 9.25 -6.03
CA LEU A 564 10.89 10.11 -6.61
C LEU A 564 12.02 9.28 -7.24
N ALA A 565 12.44 8.21 -6.58
CA ALA A 565 13.40 7.24 -7.14
C ALA A 565 12.84 6.59 -8.42
N ALA A 566 11.56 6.21 -8.45
CA ALA A 566 10.93 5.68 -9.65
C ALA A 566 10.90 6.70 -10.80
N ASP A 567 10.51 7.93 -10.48
CA ASP A 567 10.33 9.03 -11.45
C ASP A 567 11.67 9.48 -12.06
N SER A 568 12.80 9.27 -11.36
CA SER A 568 14.16 9.54 -11.86
C SER A 568 14.63 8.51 -12.89
N TYR A 569 14.16 7.26 -12.83
CA TYR A 569 14.44 6.26 -13.87
C TYR A 569 13.66 6.51 -15.16
N ALA A 570 12.44 7.03 -15.04
CA ALA A 570 11.56 7.30 -16.17
C ALA A 570 12.07 8.43 -17.08
N VAL A 571 13.17 9.08 -16.69
CA VAL A 571 13.76 10.18 -17.43
C VAL A 571 14.49 9.73 -18.71
N ASN A 572 14.76 8.44 -18.90
CA ASN A 572 15.42 7.91 -20.09
C ASN A 572 14.48 7.21 -21.10
N GLY A 573 13.15 7.42 -21.03
CA GLY A 573 12.19 6.79 -21.96
C GLY A 573 10.74 7.24 -21.77
N LYS A 574 9.78 6.55 -22.42
CA LYS A 574 8.34 6.83 -22.30
C LYS A 574 7.95 7.02 -20.83
N PRO A 575 7.04 7.96 -20.51
CA PRO A 575 6.66 8.31 -19.13
C PRO A 575 5.97 7.11 -18.48
N SER A 576 6.75 6.18 -17.98
CA SER A 576 6.31 5.13 -17.07
C SER A 576 6.07 5.84 -15.75
N THR A 577 4.86 6.36 -15.56
CA THR A 577 4.51 6.99 -14.29
C THR A 577 4.50 5.92 -13.21
N TRP A 578 4.72 6.30 -11.95
CA TRP A 578 4.52 5.41 -10.80
C TRP A 578 3.21 4.61 -10.89
N TYR A 579 2.16 5.20 -11.45
CA TYR A 579 0.84 4.58 -11.63
C TYR A 579 0.80 3.50 -12.71
N ASP A 580 1.68 3.56 -13.72
CA ASP A 580 1.82 2.54 -14.76
C ASP A 580 2.71 1.36 -14.31
N ALA A 581 3.58 1.59 -13.33
CA ALA A 581 4.45 0.56 -12.78
C ALA A 581 3.64 -0.55 -12.11
N VAL A 582 4.02 -1.81 -12.37
CA VAL A 582 3.40 -2.96 -11.69
C VAL A 582 3.79 -2.97 -10.20
N PRO A 583 2.96 -3.53 -9.29
CA PRO A 583 3.22 -3.48 -7.85
C PRO A 583 4.63 -3.97 -7.44
N THR A 584 5.15 -4.99 -8.13
CA THR A 584 6.50 -5.52 -7.87
C THR A 584 7.62 -4.56 -8.27
N GLU A 585 7.40 -3.66 -9.23
CA GLU A 585 8.39 -2.62 -9.56
C GLU A 585 8.39 -1.52 -8.50
N ARG A 586 7.20 -1.10 -8.01
CA ARG A 586 7.09 -0.16 -6.88
C ARG A 586 7.74 -0.70 -5.61
N ASP A 587 7.47 -1.96 -5.29
CA ASP A 587 8.05 -2.69 -4.16
C ASP A 587 9.61 -2.72 -4.24
N SER A 588 10.18 -2.73 -5.45
CA SER A 588 11.63 -2.70 -5.67
C SER A 588 12.28 -1.39 -5.22
N ASN A 589 11.61 -0.25 -5.40
CA ASN A 589 12.11 1.07 -4.98
C ASN A 589 12.10 1.22 -3.45
N PHE A 590 11.06 0.71 -2.78
CA PHE A 590 11.03 0.64 -1.32
C PHE A 590 12.15 -0.24 -0.76
N ARG A 591 12.40 -1.39 -1.40
CA ARG A 591 13.51 -2.28 -1.04
C ARG A 591 14.86 -1.57 -1.20
N ALA A 592 15.12 -0.91 -2.32
CA ALA A 592 16.41 -0.26 -2.55
C ALA A 592 16.70 0.84 -1.50
N ALA A 593 15.71 1.67 -1.18
CA ALA A 593 15.82 2.66 -0.11
C ALA A 593 16.11 2.00 1.26
N TRP A 594 15.39 0.92 1.57
CA TRP A 594 15.61 0.15 2.79
C TRP A 594 17.01 -0.44 2.89
N SER A 595 17.48 -1.06 1.81
CA SER A 595 18.79 -1.71 1.75
C SER A 595 19.93 -0.70 1.99
N LEU A 596 19.90 0.48 1.34
CA LEU A 596 20.92 1.50 1.51
C LEU A 596 20.97 2.04 2.95
N LEU A 597 19.81 2.38 3.54
CA LEU A 597 19.74 2.82 4.94
C LEU A 597 20.32 1.78 5.88
N THR A 598 20.05 0.50 5.62
CA THR A 598 20.51 -0.64 6.41
C THR A 598 22.02 -0.82 6.29
N TRP A 599 22.57 -0.88 5.08
CA TRP A 599 24.01 -1.09 4.91
C TRP A 599 24.84 0.05 5.48
N LEU A 600 24.44 1.31 5.28
CA LEU A 600 25.16 2.42 5.89
C LEU A 600 25.14 2.35 7.42
N ALA A 601 24.00 1.97 8.01
CA ALA A 601 23.96 1.73 9.45
C ALA A 601 24.86 0.57 9.87
N GLU A 602 24.89 -0.54 9.14
CA GLU A 602 25.82 -1.65 9.36
C GLU A 602 27.30 -1.25 9.15
N LEU A 603 27.58 -0.16 8.42
CA LEU A 603 28.91 0.45 8.29
C LEU A 603 29.24 1.45 9.40
N GLY A 604 28.37 1.62 10.41
CA GLY A 604 28.59 2.54 11.51
C GLY A 604 28.00 3.94 11.31
N TYR A 605 27.41 4.24 10.15
CA TYR A 605 26.70 5.50 9.97
C TYR A 605 25.49 5.59 10.89
N THR A 606 25.17 6.83 11.27
CA THR A 606 23.89 7.18 11.88
C THR A 606 23.13 8.12 10.97
N TRP A 607 21.82 8.22 11.16
CA TRP A 607 20.99 9.14 10.38
C TRP A 607 20.49 10.28 11.26
N SER A 608 20.60 11.50 10.73
CA SER A 608 20.15 12.73 11.38
C SER A 608 19.01 13.34 10.58
N ALA A 609 18.02 13.86 11.28
CA ALA A 609 16.94 14.66 10.69
C ALA A 609 17.27 16.15 10.58
N THR A 610 18.41 16.54 11.15
CA THR A 610 18.96 17.89 11.06
C THR A 610 20.21 17.82 10.20
N ARG A 611 20.32 18.71 9.21
CA ARG A 611 21.52 18.81 8.39
C ARG A 611 22.74 19.07 9.30
N PRO A 612 23.77 18.21 9.26
CA PRO A 612 25.02 18.47 9.98
C PRO A 612 25.63 19.80 9.55
N LYS A 613 26.35 20.46 10.47
CA LYS A 613 27.08 21.72 10.14
C LYS A 613 28.14 21.48 9.07
N GLU A 614 28.81 20.34 9.15
CA GLU A 614 29.80 19.87 8.20
C GLU A 614 29.30 18.54 7.63
N PRO A 615 28.58 18.56 6.49
CA PRO A 615 28.10 17.35 5.85
C PRO A 615 29.29 16.54 5.31
N ASN A 616 29.40 15.28 5.73
CA ASN A 616 30.35 14.33 5.17
C ASN A 616 29.58 13.09 4.66
N PRO A 617 28.94 13.18 3.48
CA PRO A 617 28.21 12.07 2.90
C PRO A 617 29.17 10.94 2.47
N PRO A 618 28.69 9.70 2.36
CA PRO A 618 29.52 8.59 1.88
C PRO A 618 30.15 8.90 0.51
N SER A 619 31.43 8.59 0.35
CA SER A 619 32.16 8.79 -0.92
C SER A 619 31.60 7.88 -2.03
N ASP A 620 31.85 8.25 -3.29
CA ASP A 620 31.50 7.41 -4.44
C ASP A 620 32.21 6.04 -4.37
N ASP A 621 33.40 5.97 -3.79
CA ASP A 621 34.12 4.71 -3.58
C ASP A 621 33.50 3.86 -2.48
N LEU A 622 33.06 4.46 -1.37
CA LEU A 622 32.32 3.74 -0.35
C LEU A 622 31.00 3.18 -0.91
N LEU A 623 30.24 3.99 -1.64
CA LEU A 623 29.04 3.52 -2.34
C LEU A 623 29.37 2.43 -3.37
N GLY A 624 30.53 2.54 -4.02
CA GLY A 624 31.06 1.54 -4.93
C GLY A 624 31.28 0.17 -4.29
N LEU A 625 31.67 0.12 -3.01
CA LEU A 625 31.80 -1.13 -2.25
C LEU A 625 30.44 -1.82 -2.05
N LEU A 626 29.33 -1.07 -2.03
CA LEU A 626 27.98 -1.63 -1.80
C LEU A 626 27.35 -2.23 -3.07
N ILE A 627 27.92 -2.00 -4.25
CA ILE A 627 27.37 -2.46 -5.54
C ILE A 627 27.08 -3.97 -5.55
N PRO A 628 28.00 -4.88 -5.12
CA PRO A 628 27.74 -6.31 -5.15
C PRO A 628 26.58 -6.72 -4.23
N LEU A 629 26.37 -6.01 -3.11
CA LEU A 629 25.28 -6.27 -2.18
C LEU A 629 23.93 -5.86 -2.77
N GLU A 630 23.85 -4.67 -3.36
CA GLU A 630 22.64 -4.18 -4.01
C GLU A 630 22.27 -4.98 -5.23
N HIS A 631 23.24 -5.33 -6.07
CA HIS A 631 22.97 -6.19 -7.22
C HIS A 631 22.42 -7.55 -6.78
N ARG A 632 23.03 -8.20 -5.78
CA ARG A 632 22.55 -9.46 -5.22
C ARG A 632 21.15 -9.33 -4.62
N ALA A 633 20.89 -8.25 -3.88
CA ALA A 633 19.59 -8.03 -3.25
C ALA A 633 18.48 -7.76 -4.27
N TRP A 634 18.79 -6.99 -5.31
CA TRP A 634 17.92 -6.78 -6.46
C TRP A 634 17.64 -8.09 -7.20
N MET A 635 18.66 -8.93 -7.43
CA MET A 635 18.50 -10.21 -8.12
C MET A 635 17.57 -11.15 -7.36
N ALA A 636 17.79 -11.32 -6.05
CA ALA A 636 16.96 -12.17 -5.20
C ALA A 636 15.49 -11.73 -5.26
N PHE A 637 15.24 -10.43 -5.07
CA PHE A 637 13.89 -9.86 -5.19
C PHE A 637 13.24 -10.10 -6.56
N LYS A 638 14.01 -9.96 -7.65
CA LYS A 638 13.52 -10.19 -9.00
C LYS A 638 13.17 -11.67 -9.22
N HIS A 639 13.98 -12.61 -8.75
CA HIS A 639 13.66 -14.03 -8.81
C HIS A 639 12.39 -14.37 -8.02
N ASP A 640 12.25 -13.85 -6.80
CA ASP A 640 11.07 -14.08 -5.95
C ASP A 640 9.78 -13.50 -6.55
N THR A 641 9.91 -12.45 -7.36
CA THR A 641 8.79 -11.84 -8.11
C THR A 641 8.59 -12.46 -9.50
N GLY A 642 9.28 -13.56 -9.80
CA GLY A 642 9.10 -14.38 -11.00
C GLY A 642 9.83 -13.88 -12.24
N TRP A 643 10.84 -13.01 -12.10
CA TRP A 643 11.73 -12.63 -13.19
C TRP A 643 12.81 -13.70 -13.42
N ARG A 644 13.30 -13.75 -14.67
CA ARG A 644 14.32 -14.69 -15.11
C ARG A 644 15.46 -13.98 -15.85
N GLY A 645 16.68 -14.46 -15.61
CA GLY A 645 17.88 -14.05 -16.34
C GLY A 645 17.89 -14.63 -17.74
N VAL A 646 18.33 -13.84 -18.72
CA VAL A 646 18.46 -14.28 -20.12
C VAL A 646 19.70 -13.67 -20.75
N HIS A 647 20.38 -14.41 -21.62
CA HIS A 647 21.53 -13.89 -22.38
C HIS A 647 21.12 -13.08 -23.64
N ALA A 648 19.95 -12.43 -23.63
CA ALA A 648 19.45 -11.64 -24.75
C ALA A 648 20.05 -10.22 -24.78
N ALA A 649 20.03 -9.57 -25.95
CA ALA A 649 20.48 -8.18 -26.11
C ALA A 649 19.61 -7.17 -25.34
N THR A 650 18.32 -7.45 -25.15
CA THR A 650 17.34 -6.54 -24.54
C THR A 650 16.45 -7.23 -23.51
N ASN A 651 15.90 -6.44 -22.58
CA ASN A 651 14.93 -6.90 -21.58
C ASN A 651 13.53 -7.11 -22.19
N ASP A 652 12.76 -8.06 -21.67
CA ASP A 652 11.35 -8.24 -22.00
C ASP A 652 10.50 -8.16 -20.72
N LYS A 653 9.93 -6.97 -20.46
CA LYS A 653 9.09 -6.74 -19.27
C LYS A 653 7.80 -7.56 -19.28
N LYS A 654 7.23 -7.86 -20.47
CA LYS A 654 5.97 -8.62 -20.57
C LYS A 654 6.18 -10.08 -20.18
N ARG A 655 7.33 -10.64 -20.55
CA ARG A 655 7.73 -12.02 -20.19
C ARG A 655 8.57 -12.12 -18.91
N ARG A 656 8.82 -10.99 -18.23
CA ARG A 656 9.67 -10.87 -17.04
C ARG A 656 11.09 -11.41 -17.25
N LEU A 657 11.69 -11.07 -18.39
CA LEU A 657 13.06 -11.46 -18.74
C LEU A 657 13.99 -10.25 -18.62
N ASN A 658 15.14 -10.42 -17.97
CA ASN A 658 16.12 -9.36 -17.78
C ASN A 658 17.55 -9.85 -18.06
N ARG A 659 18.28 -9.11 -18.89
CA ARG A 659 19.65 -9.46 -19.32
C ARG A 659 20.73 -9.30 -18.25
N LEU A 660 20.44 -8.52 -17.21
CA LEU A 660 21.37 -8.21 -16.11
C LEU A 660 21.11 -9.09 -14.87
N LEU A 661 20.14 -10.00 -14.92
CA LEU A 661 19.76 -10.84 -13.78
C LEU A 661 20.67 -12.08 -13.66
N HIS A 662 21.97 -11.82 -13.50
CA HIS A 662 23.04 -12.80 -13.27
C HIS A 662 24.06 -12.20 -12.28
N PRO A 663 24.78 -13.01 -11.49
CA PRO A 663 25.91 -12.55 -10.67
C PRO A 663 26.88 -11.68 -11.45
N LEU A 664 27.44 -10.63 -10.82
CA LEU A 664 28.30 -9.65 -11.50
C LEU A 664 29.52 -10.31 -12.16
N ASP A 665 30.11 -11.30 -11.51
CA ASP A 665 31.24 -12.08 -11.99
C ASP A 665 30.90 -13.01 -13.17
N GLU A 666 29.63 -13.38 -13.34
CA GLU A 666 29.14 -14.17 -14.47
C GLU A 666 28.75 -13.31 -15.69
N LEU A 667 28.65 -11.99 -15.53
CA LEU A 667 28.34 -11.08 -16.63
C LEU A 667 29.57 -10.82 -17.50
N GLU A 668 29.36 -10.68 -18.82
CA GLU A 668 30.34 -10.10 -19.75
C GLU A 668 30.72 -8.67 -19.34
N GLU A 669 31.95 -8.24 -19.63
CA GLU A 669 32.51 -6.97 -19.14
C GLU A 669 31.58 -5.77 -19.36
N GLU A 670 31.11 -5.55 -20.59
CA GLU A 670 30.22 -4.44 -20.94
C GLU A 670 28.92 -4.46 -20.10
N ARG A 671 28.36 -5.65 -19.86
CA ARG A 671 27.13 -5.81 -19.06
C ARG A 671 27.41 -5.62 -17.58
N ARG A 672 28.57 -6.09 -17.10
CA ARG A 672 29.02 -5.91 -15.72
C ARG A 672 29.23 -4.43 -15.42
N GLU A 673 29.91 -3.70 -16.29
CA GLU A 673 30.08 -2.25 -16.21
C GLU A 673 28.72 -1.54 -16.21
N THR A 674 27.83 -1.90 -17.14
CA THR A 674 26.46 -1.36 -17.18
C THR A 674 25.71 -1.59 -15.87
N ALA A 675 25.78 -2.80 -15.31
CA ALA A 675 25.10 -3.15 -14.06
C ALA A 675 25.71 -2.41 -12.85
N ALA A 676 27.04 -2.30 -12.79
CA ALA A 676 27.76 -1.59 -11.74
C ALA A 676 27.47 -0.09 -11.78
N GLN A 677 27.56 0.55 -12.96
CA GLN A 677 27.25 1.97 -13.13
C GLN A 677 25.79 2.29 -12.82
N GLY A 678 24.85 1.47 -13.31
CA GLY A 678 23.43 1.63 -13.03
C GLY A 678 23.11 1.50 -11.52
N THR A 679 23.74 0.54 -10.85
CA THR A 679 23.62 0.35 -9.41
C THR A 679 24.20 1.54 -8.63
N LEU A 680 25.41 1.99 -8.95
CA LEU A 680 26.04 3.15 -8.31
C LEU A 680 25.19 4.41 -8.49
N HIS A 681 24.71 4.67 -9.70
CA HIS A 681 23.83 5.81 -9.99
C HIS A 681 22.54 5.78 -9.15
N ASN A 682 21.95 4.60 -8.96
CA ASN A 682 20.79 4.44 -8.09
C ASN A 682 21.13 4.77 -6.63
N LEU A 683 22.24 4.23 -6.09
CA LEU A 683 22.65 4.50 -4.70
C LEU A 683 22.88 5.99 -4.46
N LYS A 684 23.57 6.68 -5.39
CA LYS A 684 23.77 8.14 -5.35
C LYS A 684 22.45 8.90 -5.39
N SER A 685 21.55 8.51 -6.29
CA SER A 685 20.23 9.12 -6.40
C SER A 685 19.40 8.95 -5.12
N LEU A 686 19.47 7.77 -4.48
CA LEU A 686 18.81 7.55 -3.19
C LEU A 686 19.39 8.43 -2.07
N MET A 687 20.71 8.66 -2.06
CA MET A 687 21.33 9.59 -1.11
C MET A 687 20.80 11.03 -1.28
N GLU A 688 20.76 11.54 -2.50
CA GLU A 688 20.18 12.86 -2.81
C GLU A 688 18.71 12.93 -2.39
N ILE A 689 17.93 11.88 -2.68
CA ILE A 689 16.52 11.79 -2.28
C ILE A 689 16.39 11.85 -0.75
N PHE A 690 17.22 11.11 -0.01
CA PHE A 690 17.19 11.16 1.45
C PHE A 690 17.45 12.57 1.97
N GLU A 691 18.42 13.30 1.40
CA GLU A 691 18.67 14.70 1.78
C GLU A 691 17.48 15.63 1.48
N ILE A 692 16.81 15.47 0.34
CA ILE A 692 15.60 16.23 -0.02
C ILE A 692 14.52 16.05 1.05
N PHE A 693 14.33 14.81 1.51
CA PHE A 693 13.38 14.45 2.57
C PHE A 693 13.89 14.73 3.99
N GLY A 694 15.08 15.34 4.14
CA GLY A 694 15.65 15.77 5.43
C GLY A 694 16.36 14.67 6.21
N PHE A 695 16.72 13.56 5.57
CA PHE A 695 17.49 12.46 6.15
C PHE A 695 18.95 12.56 5.72
N HIS A 696 19.83 12.86 6.67
CA HIS A 696 21.24 13.09 6.43
C HIS A 696 22.09 11.97 7.05
N PRO A 697 23.01 11.35 6.29
CA PRO A 697 23.96 10.41 6.86
C PRO A 697 24.97 11.16 7.73
N VAL A 698 25.39 10.53 8.82
CA VAL A 698 26.45 11.02 9.71
C VAL A 698 27.46 9.89 9.90
N PRO A 699 28.74 10.07 9.54
CA PRO A 699 29.76 9.03 9.66
C PRO A 699 30.03 8.67 11.13
N PRO A 700 30.67 7.52 11.40
CA PRO A 700 31.02 7.12 12.76
C PRO A 700 31.99 8.14 13.40
N ALA A 701 31.68 8.54 14.64
CA ALA A 701 32.50 9.48 15.42
C ALA A 701 33.42 8.78 16.44
N ALA A 702 33.34 7.46 16.55
CA ALA A 702 34.13 6.62 17.45
C ALA A 702 34.24 5.20 16.89
N ALA A 703 35.17 4.41 17.44
CA ALA A 703 35.33 3.01 17.10
C ALA A 703 34.02 2.24 17.31
N HIS A 704 33.73 1.31 16.41
CA HIS A 704 32.57 0.41 16.49
C HIS A 704 32.99 -1.02 16.14
N ASP A 705 32.19 -1.99 16.56
CA ASP A 705 32.41 -3.42 16.38
C ASP A 705 31.72 -4.01 15.14
N ARG A 706 31.04 -3.16 14.34
CA ARG A 706 30.35 -3.56 13.10
C ARG A 706 31.33 -3.90 11.96
N ALA A 707 31.94 -5.07 12.06
CA ALA A 707 32.86 -5.61 11.06
C ALA A 707 32.12 -6.35 9.94
N TRP A 708 32.71 -6.33 8.76
CA TRP A 708 32.23 -6.93 7.52
C TRP A 708 33.24 -7.91 6.98
N ARG A 709 32.76 -8.99 6.36
CA ARG A 709 33.62 -9.96 5.69
C ARG A 709 33.89 -9.52 4.26
N PHE A 710 35.17 -9.51 3.91
CA PHE A 710 35.66 -9.26 2.57
C PHE A 710 36.48 -10.44 2.08
N ARG A 711 36.26 -10.83 0.83
CA ARG A 711 37.07 -11.83 0.14
C ARG A 711 38.14 -11.13 -0.68
N ARG A 712 39.39 -11.59 -0.57
CA ARG A 712 40.51 -11.10 -1.38
C ARG A 712 40.32 -11.52 -2.84
N VAL A 713 40.59 -10.60 -3.76
CA VAL A 713 40.53 -10.83 -5.22
C VAL A 713 41.69 -10.13 -5.93
N GLY A 714 41.96 -10.58 -7.16
CA GLY A 714 43.02 -10.03 -7.99
C GLY A 714 44.35 -10.79 -7.90
N THR A 715 45.30 -10.38 -8.73
CA THR A 715 46.64 -10.96 -8.81
C THR A 715 47.71 -9.95 -8.40
N VAL A 716 48.80 -10.46 -7.85
CA VAL A 716 49.98 -9.68 -7.48
C VAL A 716 51.24 -10.31 -8.04
N ARG A 717 52.27 -9.49 -8.17
CA ARG A 717 53.62 -9.92 -8.53
C ARG A 717 54.57 -9.57 -7.40
N VAL A 718 55.46 -10.49 -7.06
CA VAL A 718 56.58 -10.22 -6.15
C VAL A 718 57.65 -9.49 -6.95
N ILE A 719 57.99 -8.27 -6.51
CA ILE A 719 59.04 -7.46 -7.15
C ILE A 719 60.40 -7.89 -6.63
N GLN A 720 60.55 -7.98 -5.30
CA GLN A 720 61.78 -8.36 -4.63
C GLN A 720 61.54 -8.74 -3.16
N GLU A 721 62.47 -9.50 -2.59
CA GLU A 721 62.63 -9.64 -1.14
C GLU A 721 63.58 -8.56 -0.64
N LEU A 722 63.23 -7.87 0.45
CA LEU A 722 63.99 -6.73 0.95
C LEU A 722 65.20 -7.19 1.77
N ASP A 723 66.36 -6.60 1.51
CA ASP A 723 67.60 -6.80 2.28
C ASP A 723 67.87 -5.67 3.29
N THR A 724 67.15 -4.56 3.15
CA THR A 724 67.32 -3.32 3.91
C THR A 724 65.96 -2.72 4.26
N THR A 725 65.90 -1.94 5.34
CA THR A 725 64.69 -1.24 5.75
C THR A 725 64.26 -0.24 4.66
N HIS A 726 62.99 -0.30 4.26
CA HIS A 726 62.42 0.59 3.26
C HIS A 726 61.26 1.40 3.87
N THR A 727 61.16 2.69 3.55
CA THR A 727 60.08 3.56 4.04
C THR A 727 59.39 4.28 2.90
N TRP A 728 58.06 4.37 2.97
CA TRP A 728 57.25 5.11 2.00
C TRP A 728 56.03 5.74 2.67
N LYS A 729 55.23 6.44 1.88
CA LYS A 729 53.97 7.05 2.30
C LYS A 729 52.80 6.31 1.69
N ASP A 730 51.77 6.01 2.48
CA ASP A 730 50.50 5.53 1.94
C ASP A 730 49.68 6.67 1.31
N ASP A 731 48.53 6.33 0.71
CA ASP A 731 47.63 7.27 0.04
C ASP A 731 47.08 8.37 0.97
N VAL A 732 47.22 8.20 2.29
CA VAL A 732 46.71 9.08 3.34
C VAL A 732 47.85 9.87 3.99
N GLY A 733 49.10 9.59 3.63
CA GLY A 733 50.29 10.27 4.13
C GLY A 733 50.91 9.66 5.39
N ASN A 734 50.47 8.48 5.83
CA ASN A 734 51.14 7.74 6.91
C ASN A 734 52.51 7.26 6.46
N THR A 735 53.50 7.26 7.35
CA THR A 735 54.81 6.66 7.05
C THR A 735 54.75 5.17 7.33
N LEU A 736 54.96 4.37 6.29
CA LEU A 736 55.05 2.92 6.37
C LEU A 736 56.51 2.48 6.31
N THR A 737 56.85 1.42 7.03
CA THR A 737 58.20 0.86 7.11
C THR A 737 58.15 -0.65 6.88
N ALA A 738 58.88 -1.13 5.89
CA ALA A 738 59.14 -2.55 5.69
C ALA A 738 60.53 -2.91 6.23
N HIS A 739 60.66 -4.13 6.72
CA HIS A 739 61.88 -4.64 7.32
C HIS A 739 62.62 -5.60 6.37
N PRO A 740 63.93 -5.81 6.59
CA PRO A 740 64.65 -6.88 5.90
C PRO A 740 63.95 -8.23 6.06
N GLY A 741 63.76 -8.96 4.97
CA GLY A 741 63.02 -10.22 4.90
C GLY A 741 61.56 -10.09 4.45
N ASP A 742 61.02 -8.87 4.37
CA ASP A 742 59.69 -8.64 3.80
C ASP A 742 59.71 -8.73 2.27
N LEU A 743 58.59 -9.18 1.69
CA LEU A 743 58.37 -9.21 0.25
C LEU A 743 57.69 -7.94 -0.21
N LEU A 744 58.25 -7.30 -1.23
CA LEU A 744 57.65 -6.16 -1.90
C LEU A 744 56.76 -6.66 -3.04
N ILE A 745 55.46 -6.37 -2.98
CA ILE A 745 54.47 -6.85 -3.96
C ILE A 745 53.72 -5.70 -4.63
N GLU A 746 53.34 -5.91 -5.88
CA GLU A 746 52.56 -4.97 -6.71
C GLU A 746 51.33 -5.68 -7.28
N GLY A 747 50.18 -5.01 -7.35
CA GLY A 747 48.98 -5.55 -7.99
C GLY A 747 49.13 -5.57 -9.50
N VAL A 748 48.72 -6.66 -10.14
CA VAL A 748 48.79 -6.82 -11.60
C VAL A 748 47.42 -6.64 -12.23
N GLN A 749 46.38 -7.28 -11.69
CA GLN A 749 45.00 -7.13 -12.15
C GLN A 749 44.03 -7.02 -10.95
N PRO A 750 43.47 -5.82 -10.69
CA PRO A 750 43.88 -4.53 -11.26
C PRO A 750 45.26 -4.08 -10.75
N PRO A 751 45.95 -3.15 -11.45
CA PRO A 751 47.15 -2.52 -10.93
C PRO A 751 46.89 -1.84 -9.58
N THR A 752 47.71 -2.13 -8.57
CA THR A 752 47.63 -1.50 -7.24
C THR A 752 48.99 -0.96 -6.82
N ALA A 753 49.01 0.00 -5.90
CA ALA A 753 50.24 0.49 -5.30
C ALA A 753 51.09 -0.65 -4.70
N THR A 754 52.40 -0.42 -4.71
CA THR A 754 53.38 -1.31 -4.09
C THR A 754 53.20 -1.34 -2.58
N ARG A 755 53.26 -2.53 -1.98
CA ARG A 755 53.17 -2.72 -0.53
C ARG A 755 54.12 -3.81 -0.06
N SER A 756 54.46 -3.82 1.22
CA SER A 756 55.23 -4.91 1.81
C SER A 756 54.30 -5.96 2.43
N ILE A 757 54.82 -7.17 2.59
CA ILE A 757 54.16 -8.25 3.30
C ILE A 757 55.24 -9.22 3.80
N THR A 758 55.09 -9.75 5.02
CA THR A 758 56.04 -10.76 5.51
C THR A 758 55.97 -12.01 4.64
N ALA A 759 57.08 -12.75 4.52
CA ALA A 759 57.11 -13.99 3.75
C ALA A 759 56.05 -15.01 4.23
N GLU A 760 55.87 -15.11 5.55
CA GLU A 760 54.86 -15.98 6.17
C GLU A 760 53.43 -15.59 5.75
N SER A 761 53.06 -14.31 5.93
CA SER A 761 51.74 -13.81 5.53
C SER A 761 51.51 -13.93 4.02
N PHE A 762 52.57 -13.79 3.21
CA PHE A 762 52.48 -13.96 1.77
C PHE A 762 52.07 -15.39 1.40
N HIS A 763 52.77 -16.39 1.93
CA HIS A 763 52.46 -17.80 1.69
C HIS A 763 51.09 -18.22 2.22
N ALA A 764 50.61 -17.61 3.31
CA ALA A 764 49.28 -17.87 3.85
C ALA A 764 48.14 -17.25 3.01
N THR A 765 48.40 -16.15 2.30
CA THR A 765 47.35 -15.35 1.64
C THR A 765 47.45 -15.29 0.11
N HIS A 766 48.42 -15.98 -0.49
CA HIS A 766 48.62 -16.00 -1.95
C HIS A 766 48.92 -17.40 -2.47
N GLU A 767 48.34 -17.72 -3.63
CA GLU A 767 48.56 -18.98 -4.34
C GLU A 767 49.21 -18.71 -5.71
N GLY A 768 50.13 -19.58 -6.13
CA GLY A 768 50.76 -19.46 -7.44
C GLY A 768 49.74 -19.55 -8.59
N THR A 769 49.95 -18.76 -9.64
CA THR A 769 49.17 -18.84 -10.88
C THR A 769 49.96 -19.57 -11.98
N PRO A 770 49.35 -19.90 -13.13
CA PRO A 770 50.08 -20.42 -14.28
C PRO A 770 51.13 -19.46 -14.84
N VAL A 771 51.02 -18.15 -14.55
CA VAL A 771 52.00 -17.13 -14.96
C VAL A 771 53.10 -17.05 -13.91
N VAL A 772 54.33 -17.30 -14.33
CA VAL A 772 55.50 -17.32 -13.43
C VAL A 772 55.70 -15.95 -12.79
N GLY A 773 55.81 -15.93 -11.45
CA GLY A 773 55.99 -14.71 -10.67
C GLY A 773 54.69 -13.97 -10.33
N GLU A 774 53.54 -14.45 -10.81
CA GLU A 774 52.23 -13.94 -10.43
C GLU A 774 51.50 -14.89 -9.48
N TYR A 775 50.86 -14.28 -8.49
CA TYR A 775 50.15 -14.96 -7.42
C TYR A 775 48.75 -14.42 -7.27
N ARG A 776 47.77 -15.31 -7.12
CA ARG A 776 46.38 -14.97 -6.86
C ARG A 776 46.19 -14.76 -5.36
N ARG A 777 45.55 -13.66 -4.98
CA ARG A 777 45.17 -13.41 -3.59
C ARG A 777 44.08 -14.40 -3.15
N VAL A 778 44.21 -14.98 -1.97
CA VAL A 778 43.25 -15.93 -1.40
C VAL A 778 42.93 -15.61 0.06
N GLY A 779 41.83 -16.16 0.56
CA GLY A 779 41.36 -15.94 1.92
C GLY A 779 40.43 -14.72 2.09
N THR A 780 40.03 -14.50 3.34
CA THR A 780 39.10 -13.44 3.74
C THR A 780 39.70 -12.56 4.81
N VAL A 781 39.22 -11.33 4.90
CA VAL A 781 39.52 -10.39 5.98
C VAL A 781 38.22 -9.90 6.58
N THR A 782 38.27 -9.46 7.83
CA THR A 782 37.22 -8.60 8.38
C THR A 782 37.63 -7.14 8.17
N ALA A 783 36.67 -6.26 7.93
CA ALA A 783 36.93 -4.83 7.81
C ALA A 783 35.80 -4.03 8.44
N ARG A 784 36.14 -2.90 9.05
CA ARG A 784 35.16 -1.91 9.52
C ARG A 784 35.59 -0.53 9.08
N LEU A 785 34.61 0.36 8.91
CA LEU A 785 34.91 1.77 8.67
C LEU A 785 35.62 2.34 9.91
N ALA A 786 36.70 3.09 9.68
CA ALA A 786 37.41 3.81 10.73
C ALA A 786 36.72 5.15 10.97
N PHE A 787 36.81 5.67 12.20
CA PHE A 787 36.50 7.08 12.41
C PHE A 787 37.75 7.92 12.11
N PRO A 788 37.61 9.14 11.55
CA PRO A 788 38.75 10.00 11.29
C PRO A 788 39.57 10.29 12.56
N GLY A 789 40.89 10.10 12.48
CA GLY A 789 41.82 10.23 13.61
C GLY A 789 42.06 8.94 14.39
N GLU A 790 41.41 7.83 14.04
CA GLU A 790 41.66 6.53 14.64
C GLU A 790 43.10 6.05 14.40
N LYS A 791 43.78 5.56 15.45
CA LYS A 791 45.13 5.01 15.34
C LYS A 791 45.11 3.48 15.28
N VAL A 792 45.75 2.91 14.27
CA VAL A 792 45.87 1.46 14.07
C VAL A 792 47.35 1.07 14.05
N HIS A 793 47.70 0.01 14.77
CA HIS A 793 49.04 -0.54 14.77
C HIS A 793 49.13 -1.63 13.71
N SER A 794 49.79 -1.33 12.59
CA SER A 794 50.01 -2.28 11.51
C SER A 794 51.38 -2.94 11.59
N GLN A 795 51.58 -3.99 10.80
CA GLN A 795 52.90 -4.62 10.63
C GLN A 795 53.94 -3.65 10.03
N GLU A 796 53.49 -2.61 9.33
CA GLU A 796 54.33 -1.60 8.68
C GLU A 796 54.49 -0.32 9.53
N GLY A 797 53.92 -0.29 10.75
CA GLY A 797 53.97 0.86 11.67
C GLY A 797 52.60 1.39 12.12
N GLU A 798 52.62 2.44 12.95
CA GLU A 798 51.40 3.14 13.38
C GLU A 798 50.81 3.96 12.21
N GLN A 799 49.54 3.75 11.91
CA GLN A 799 48.79 4.50 10.91
C GLN A 799 47.66 5.29 11.58
N THR A 800 47.37 6.49 11.06
CA THR A 800 46.20 7.29 11.46
C THR A 800 45.19 7.33 10.33
N ALA A 801 43.93 7.02 10.65
CA ALA A 801 42.84 7.02 9.69
C ALA A 801 42.44 8.44 9.29
N ALA A 802 42.30 8.69 8.00
CA ALA A 802 41.58 9.85 7.48
C ALA A 802 40.10 9.50 7.25
N GLU A 803 39.40 10.40 6.58
CA GLU A 803 38.05 10.14 6.09
C GLU A 803 38.05 8.96 5.11
N ASP A 804 36.98 8.16 5.14
CA ASP A 804 36.79 7.01 4.24
C ASP A 804 37.85 5.89 4.36
N CYS A 805 38.61 5.88 5.46
CA CYS A 805 39.53 4.80 5.79
C CYS A 805 38.80 3.61 6.44
N TRP A 806 39.33 2.42 6.22
CA TRP A 806 38.87 1.16 6.78
C TRP A 806 39.97 0.50 7.58
N VAL A 807 39.62 -0.06 8.74
CA VAL A 807 40.47 -0.97 9.49
C VAL A 807 40.20 -2.38 9.01
N LEU A 808 41.19 -3.02 8.40
CA LEU A 808 41.14 -4.42 8.02
C LEU A 808 41.82 -5.26 9.09
N GLN A 809 41.37 -6.49 9.24
CA GLN A 809 41.95 -7.48 10.13
C GLN A 809 41.93 -8.86 9.46
N ASP A 810 43.06 -9.57 9.50
CA ASP A 810 43.14 -10.96 9.03
C ASP A 810 42.88 -11.98 10.15
N ALA A 811 43.04 -13.26 9.83
CA ALA A 811 42.79 -14.36 10.76
C ALA A 811 43.80 -14.41 11.92
N ASP A 812 45.01 -13.89 11.71
CA ASP A 812 46.10 -13.85 12.69
C ASP A 812 46.03 -12.60 13.57
N GLY A 813 45.07 -11.71 13.29
CA GLY A 813 44.81 -10.50 14.07
C GLY A 813 45.65 -9.30 13.63
N HIS A 814 46.39 -9.41 12.53
CA HIS A 814 47.11 -8.28 11.97
C HIS A 814 46.13 -7.26 11.40
N GLN A 815 46.35 -5.98 11.70
CA GLN A 815 45.49 -4.89 11.27
C GLN A 815 46.24 -3.93 10.35
N TRP A 816 45.53 -3.30 9.42
CA TRP A 816 46.07 -2.22 8.59
C TRP A 816 44.95 -1.32 8.07
N LEU A 817 45.32 -0.11 7.67
CA LEU A 817 44.41 0.84 7.05
C LEU A 817 44.42 0.75 5.52
N THR A 818 43.26 0.98 4.92
CA THR A 818 43.10 1.21 3.48
C THR A 818 41.96 2.20 3.22
N THR A 819 41.98 2.88 2.09
CA THR A 819 40.83 3.68 1.63
C THR A 819 39.75 2.79 0.99
N SER A 820 38.52 3.29 0.85
CA SER A 820 37.47 2.60 0.08
C SER A 820 37.92 2.30 -1.35
N ALA A 821 38.64 3.22 -2.00
CA ALA A 821 39.20 3.02 -3.33
C ALA A 821 40.19 1.84 -3.36
N GLY A 822 41.14 1.79 -2.41
CA GLY A 822 42.09 0.67 -2.28
C GLY A 822 41.39 -0.65 -1.97
N LEU A 823 40.32 -0.62 -1.17
CA LEU A 823 39.52 -1.80 -0.84
C LEU A 823 38.82 -2.36 -2.09
N ARG A 824 38.25 -1.50 -2.95
CA ARG A 824 37.60 -1.93 -4.22
C ARG A 824 38.54 -2.60 -5.20
N GLN A 825 39.83 -2.26 -5.17
CA GLN A 825 40.81 -2.82 -6.10
C GLN A 825 41.19 -4.27 -5.77
N GLY A 826 41.19 -4.66 -4.49
CA GLY A 826 41.70 -5.96 -4.04
C GLY A 826 40.71 -6.84 -3.29
N TYR A 827 39.48 -6.37 -3.07
CA TYR A 827 38.52 -7.05 -2.20
C TYR A 827 37.08 -6.95 -2.72
N VAL A 828 36.29 -7.98 -2.43
CA VAL A 828 34.84 -8.00 -2.68
C VAL A 828 34.12 -8.19 -1.35
N ILE A 829 33.16 -7.30 -1.06
CA ILE A 829 32.33 -7.40 0.14
C ILE A 829 31.41 -8.62 0.05
N GLU A 830 31.37 -9.43 1.11
CA GLU A 830 30.49 -10.60 1.16
C GLU A 830 29.22 -10.31 1.96
N GLY A 831 29.37 -9.65 3.11
CA GLY A 831 28.29 -9.30 4.02
C GLY A 831 28.81 -8.93 5.42
N PRO A 832 27.92 -8.51 6.33
CA PRO A 832 28.30 -8.23 7.72
C PRO A 832 28.78 -9.51 8.41
N CYS A 833 29.72 -9.38 9.35
CA CYS A 833 30.13 -10.49 10.21
C CYS A 833 28.96 -10.81 11.16
N THR A 834 28.42 -12.03 11.08
CA THR A 834 27.42 -12.50 12.04
C THR A 834 28.10 -12.70 13.39
N SER A 835 27.70 -11.92 14.40
CA SER A 835 28.01 -12.18 15.82
C SER A 835 27.34 -13.47 16.30
#